data_AF-A0A850B461-F1
#
_entry.id   AF-A0A850B461-F1
#
_cell.length_a   1.000
_cell.length_b   1.000
_cell.length_c   1.000
_cell.angle_alpha   90.00
_cell.angle_beta   90.00
_cell.angle_gamma   90.00
#
_symmetry.space_group_name_H-M   'P 1'
#
loop_
_entity.id
_entity.type
_entity.pdbx_description
1 polymer ?
#
loop_
_entity_poly.entity_id
_entity_poly.type
_entity_poly.pdbx_seq_one_letter_code
_entity_poly.pdbx_strand_id
1 'polypeptide(L)'
;MRRSALTLLVLAVSATLFAPARSLGAELHPSLDLRGFRPSTDPASGLYLEPASSPASLDWNVGLWLSYAYKPITLRDAATDEARFDVIRHQLTGDLTAGVGIGKRAAIGLDLPFLLAQSGEDPASMAAASRILGPVPLPENALGDFGITGKLTIVRPTRAEFGGFALALHERLTVPMGDEASYLGEGNVTSETRILTEYRLIAIGVHAALGVKLRGDVGRYACEDIPEPKEREGDACPTRFGHEIPFGMGVSFRPQILGLDDAGRWTWFLEMRGHVPLAPTTPFSSGSGRVSAAAVGAGARVALGDVSILAGLEGSVIGAVGGAPVRALLSVGWAPREHDADNDGIEDKYDQCPELAEDKDRFEDDDGCPDGDNDDDGVPDGEDQCATEREDEDGFEDEDGCIDPDNDGDKILDVNDTCPNEAGLASPVAAKNGCPERDPDGDGLEGSRDQCPEAAEDKDGFEDDDGCPELDNDTDGIPDTADACPLEEGIESPNPKERGCPDPDKDKDTFAAADDKCVSEGEVWNGLDDGDGCPDGDPKKNLPLLVEVKEAKEGPSLRLSAAVKFTDANEVDAASDPLLRAVASELMKHPEWTVLVGVRPRPKGGAEEAKARASAVAAALVRYSRREKAAEAGGWDEVKDAPGAVLHGIGLKVRAPKAAEKKAGAAEKRQPEPTEKKAPEGAKAPAPKKP
;
A
#
# COMPACT_ATOMS: atom_id res chain seq x y z
N MET A 1 19.10 32.44 -27.25
CA MET A 1 20.43 32.91 -27.71
C MET A 1 21.13 33.63 -26.56
N ARG A 2 22.42 33.34 -26.35
CA ARG A 2 23.29 33.70 -25.20
C ARG A 2 23.21 32.78 -23.98
N ARG A 3 24.01 31.70 -24.02
CA ARG A 3 24.81 31.12 -22.91
C ARG A 3 25.57 29.91 -23.46
N SER A 4 26.59 30.18 -24.27
CA SER A 4 27.55 29.17 -24.77
C SER A 4 28.89 29.86 -24.95
N ALA A 5 29.71 29.93 -23.90
CA ALA A 5 31.09 30.42 -23.98
C ALA A 5 31.96 30.08 -22.75
N LEU A 6 31.62 29.03 -21.98
CA LEU A 6 32.40 28.65 -20.79
C LEU A 6 32.56 27.14 -20.69
N THR A 7 33.10 26.50 -21.74
CA THR A 7 33.38 25.04 -21.71
C THR A 7 34.56 24.65 -22.60
N LEU A 8 35.36 25.60 -23.09
CA LEU A 8 36.45 25.31 -24.04
C LEU A 8 37.78 25.98 -23.70
N LEU A 9 37.95 26.51 -22.48
CA LEU A 9 39.16 27.22 -22.06
C LEU A 9 40.03 26.45 -21.03
N VAL A 10 39.68 25.22 -20.66
CA VAL A 10 40.46 24.45 -19.66
C VAL A 10 41.50 23.52 -20.30
N LEU A 11 41.36 23.16 -21.59
CA LEU A 11 42.31 22.26 -22.26
C LEU A 11 43.45 22.97 -23.03
N ALA A 12 43.41 24.30 -23.18
CA ALA A 12 44.29 25.02 -24.10
C ALA A 12 45.41 25.85 -23.43
N VAL A 13 45.48 25.90 -22.10
CA VAL A 13 46.48 26.71 -21.38
C VAL A 13 47.75 25.91 -21.01
N SER A 14 47.72 24.57 -21.02
CA SER A 14 48.86 23.76 -20.55
C SER A 14 50.06 23.63 -21.51
N ALA A 15 50.10 24.32 -22.66
CA ALA A 15 51.12 24.02 -23.69
C ALA A 15 51.94 25.22 -24.23
N THR A 16 51.74 26.47 -23.79
CA THR A 16 52.37 27.63 -24.47
C THR A 16 53.05 28.69 -23.60
N LEU A 17 53.23 28.46 -22.30
CA LEU A 17 54.01 29.36 -21.45
C LEU A 17 55.15 28.54 -20.82
N PHE A 18 56.37 29.08 -20.87
CA PHE A 18 57.66 28.48 -20.47
C PHE A 18 58.40 27.70 -21.57
N ALA A 19 59.08 28.45 -22.44
CA ALA A 19 60.27 27.94 -23.12
C ALA A 19 61.38 27.75 -22.07
N PRO A 20 62.11 26.62 -22.08
CA PRO A 20 63.16 26.36 -21.09
C PRO A 20 64.37 27.25 -21.37
N ALA A 21 64.79 28.03 -20.38
CA ALA A 21 66.12 28.63 -20.37
C ALA A 21 67.13 27.56 -19.93
N ARG A 22 67.77 26.88 -20.88
CA ARG A 22 68.89 25.97 -20.56
C ARG A 22 70.07 26.79 -20.06
N SER A 23 70.48 26.56 -18.82
CA SER A 23 71.77 27.06 -18.34
C SER A 23 72.88 26.28 -19.05
N LEU A 24 73.87 27.00 -19.60
CA LEU A 24 75.09 26.41 -20.15
C LEU A 24 76.09 26.21 -19.01
N GLY A 25 76.45 24.96 -18.71
CA GLY A 25 77.66 24.66 -17.95
C GLY A 25 77.61 23.34 -17.18
N ALA A 26 78.53 22.44 -17.54
CA ALA A 26 78.78 21.09 -17.00
C ALA A 26 77.79 20.00 -17.46
N GLU A 27 78.33 18.92 -18.08
CA GLU A 27 77.61 17.64 -18.25
C GLU A 27 77.36 17.05 -16.85
N LEU A 28 76.32 17.53 -16.17
CA LEU A 28 75.72 16.85 -15.04
C LEU A 28 74.78 15.77 -15.59
N HIS A 29 74.80 14.59 -14.97
CA HIS A 29 73.84 13.52 -15.25
C HIS A 29 72.40 14.06 -15.18
N PRO A 30 71.47 13.56 -16.01
CA PRO A 30 70.10 14.05 -16.05
C PRO A 30 69.45 13.95 -14.66
N SER A 31 68.75 15.02 -14.25
CA SER A 31 68.12 15.13 -12.93
C SER A 31 66.77 14.41 -12.89
N LEU A 32 66.42 13.83 -11.74
CA LEU A 32 65.19 13.07 -11.57
C LEU A 32 64.64 13.18 -10.15
N ASP A 33 63.37 13.57 -9.99
CA ASP A 33 62.68 13.53 -8.70
C ASP A 33 62.33 12.08 -8.36
N LEU A 34 63.25 11.44 -7.64
CA LEU A 34 63.17 10.05 -7.20
C LEU A 34 62.76 9.92 -5.74
N ARG A 35 62.24 11.00 -5.14
CA ARG A 35 61.63 10.90 -3.81
C ARG A 35 60.51 9.88 -3.78
N GLY A 36 59.81 9.68 -4.90
CA GLY A 36 58.76 8.67 -5.02
C GLY A 36 57.59 8.90 -4.06
N PHE A 37 57.49 10.06 -3.41
CA PHE A 37 56.40 10.52 -2.54
C PHE A 37 56.15 12.00 -2.87
N ARG A 38 54.88 12.38 -2.98
CA ARG A 38 54.45 13.77 -3.13
C ARG A 38 53.23 13.95 -2.24
N PRO A 39 53.27 14.85 -1.24
CA PRO A 39 52.12 15.08 -0.39
C PRO A 39 51.03 15.83 -1.16
N SER A 40 49.81 15.73 -0.65
CA SER A 40 48.70 16.57 -1.09
C SER A 40 48.74 17.93 -0.39
N THR A 41 48.24 18.95 -1.07
CA THR A 41 48.02 20.30 -0.52
C THR A 41 46.65 20.44 0.17
N ASP A 42 45.84 19.39 0.19
CA ASP A 42 44.53 19.36 0.84
C ASP A 42 44.66 18.92 2.30
N PRO A 43 44.02 19.62 3.25
CA PRO A 43 44.13 19.32 4.67
C PRO A 43 43.45 18.00 5.07
N ALA A 44 42.52 17.49 4.27
CA ALA A 44 41.80 16.24 4.49
C ALA A 44 42.39 15.04 3.73
N SER A 45 43.48 15.23 2.97
CA SER A 45 44.17 14.16 2.22
C SER A 45 44.61 12.98 3.09
N GLY A 46 44.70 11.77 2.56
CA GLY A 46 45.30 10.65 3.30
C GLY A 46 46.82 10.65 3.19
N LEU A 47 47.43 9.49 2.96
CA LEU A 47 48.89 9.41 2.78
C LEU A 47 49.32 10.02 1.43
N TYR A 48 48.59 9.69 0.38
CA TYR A 48 48.86 10.12 -0.99
C TYR A 48 47.58 10.50 -1.75
N LEU A 49 46.46 9.86 -1.39
CA LEU A 49 45.17 10.17 -2.00
C LEU A 49 44.62 11.46 -1.43
N GLU A 50 43.97 12.21 -2.31
CA GLU A 50 43.35 13.48 -1.99
C GLU A 50 41.84 13.36 -2.21
N PRO A 51 41.00 13.92 -1.33
CA PRO A 51 39.56 13.92 -1.54
C PRO A 51 39.17 14.72 -2.78
N ALA A 52 38.06 14.31 -3.40
CA ALA A 52 37.52 14.99 -4.58
C ALA A 52 36.82 16.31 -4.21
N SER A 53 36.40 16.48 -2.95
CA SER A 53 35.92 17.76 -2.43
C SER A 53 37.04 18.81 -2.42
N SER A 54 36.69 20.06 -2.74
CA SER A 54 37.60 21.20 -2.58
C SER A 54 37.22 21.99 -1.33
N PRO A 55 38.20 22.57 -0.61
CA PRO A 55 37.94 23.53 0.46
C PRO A 55 37.00 24.65 0.03
N ALA A 56 36.29 25.26 0.99
CA ALA A 56 35.38 26.35 0.71
C ALA A 56 36.14 27.64 0.36
N SER A 57 35.41 28.66 -0.07
CA SER A 57 36.02 29.88 -0.58
C SER A 57 36.77 30.60 0.53
N LEU A 58 38.07 30.87 0.32
CA LEU A 58 38.97 31.49 1.29
C LEU A 58 39.40 30.61 2.47
N ASP A 59 38.94 29.35 2.55
CA ASP A 59 39.54 28.37 3.45
C ASP A 59 40.97 28.14 3.01
N TRP A 60 41.91 28.42 3.89
CA TRP A 60 43.32 28.24 3.62
C TRP A 60 43.94 27.29 4.62
N ASN A 61 45.02 26.65 4.22
CA ASN A 61 45.77 25.74 5.07
C ASN A 61 47.26 25.87 4.81
N VAL A 62 48.04 25.46 5.80
CA VAL A 62 49.47 25.23 5.66
C VAL A 62 49.83 23.88 6.27
N GLY A 63 50.79 23.19 5.68
CA GLY A 63 51.24 21.89 6.15
C GLY A 63 52.74 21.73 6.08
N LEU A 64 53.27 20.92 6.99
CA LEU A 64 54.62 20.38 6.93
C LEU A 64 54.52 18.87 6.88
N TRP A 65 55.08 18.28 5.83
CA TRP A 65 55.26 16.84 5.71
C TRP A 65 56.73 16.49 5.91
N LEU A 66 56.97 15.37 6.57
CA LEU A 66 58.27 14.75 6.73
C LEU A 66 58.19 13.31 6.21
N SER A 67 59.15 12.94 5.37
CA SER A 67 59.24 11.61 4.77
C SER A 67 60.62 11.04 5.00
N TYR A 68 60.68 9.92 5.72
CA TYR A 68 61.89 9.13 5.87
C TYR A 68 61.81 7.91 4.96
N ALA A 69 62.76 7.77 4.04
CA ALA A 69 62.85 6.63 3.13
C ALA A 69 64.15 5.85 3.38
N TYR A 70 64.02 4.52 3.53
CA TYR A 70 65.16 3.61 3.61
C TYR A 70 65.42 2.97 2.26
N LYS A 71 66.65 3.10 1.75
CA LYS A 71 67.12 2.60 0.44
C LYS A 71 66.22 2.98 -0.76
N PRO A 72 65.82 4.25 -0.96
CA PRO A 72 64.98 4.64 -2.09
C PRO A 72 65.68 4.53 -3.45
N ILE A 73 67.02 4.59 -3.47
CA ILE A 73 67.82 4.50 -4.71
C ILE A 73 68.97 3.53 -4.49
N THR A 74 68.96 2.42 -5.22
CA THR A 74 70.01 1.38 -5.19
C THR A 74 70.37 0.98 -6.61
N LEU A 75 71.67 0.85 -6.91
CA LEU A 75 72.12 0.23 -8.15
C LEU A 75 72.12 -1.29 -7.97
N ARG A 76 71.53 -1.97 -8.95
CA ARG A 76 71.43 -3.42 -9.00
C ARG A 76 72.15 -3.97 -10.23
N ASP A 77 72.68 -5.17 -10.09
CA ASP A 77 73.26 -5.93 -11.18
C ASP A 77 72.17 -6.27 -12.21
N ALA A 78 72.36 -5.91 -13.48
CA ALA A 78 71.33 -6.10 -14.50
C ALA A 78 71.03 -7.58 -14.79
N ALA A 79 71.97 -8.49 -14.53
CA ALA A 79 71.87 -9.93 -14.79
C ALA A 79 71.40 -10.72 -13.56
N THR A 80 71.88 -10.38 -12.35
CA THR A 80 71.54 -11.12 -11.12
C THR A 80 70.47 -10.43 -10.26
N ASP A 81 70.13 -9.17 -10.55
CA ASP A 81 69.23 -8.30 -9.76
C ASP A 81 69.69 -8.03 -8.32
N GLU A 82 70.91 -8.42 -7.97
CA GLU A 82 71.50 -8.19 -6.65
C GLU A 82 71.86 -6.71 -6.47
N ALA A 83 71.53 -6.14 -5.31
CA ALA A 83 71.96 -4.80 -4.94
C ALA A 83 73.49 -4.75 -4.82
N ARG A 84 74.12 -3.84 -5.58
CA ARG A 84 75.58 -3.66 -5.63
C ARG A 84 76.05 -2.39 -4.95
N PHE A 85 75.20 -1.36 -4.91
CA PHE A 85 75.56 -0.05 -4.40
C PHE A 85 74.31 0.70 -3.91
N ASP A 86 74.30 1.13 -2.65
CA ASP A 86 73.20 1.94 -2.10
C ASP A 86 73.47 3.43 -2.37
N VAL A 87 72.94 3.96 -3.49
CA VAL A 87 73.11 5.39 -3.83
C VAL A 87 72.57 6.28 -2.73
N ILE A 88 71.33 5.99 -2.29
CA ILE A 88 70.75 6.62 -1.12
C ILE A 88 70.33 5.50 -0.19
N ARG A 89 70.92 5.45 0.99
CA ARG A 89 70.57 4.50 2.05
C ARG A 89 69.53 5.07 3.00
N HIS A 90 69.69 6.31 3.44
CA HIS A 90 68.73 7.01 4.28
C HIS A 90 68.44 8.38 3.69
N GLN A 91 67.17 8.71 3.51
CA GLN A 91 66.73 10.01 3.04
C GLN A 91 65.66 10.55 3.98
N LEU A 92 65.85 11.76 4.48
CA LEU A 92 64.84 12.52 5.21
C LEU A 92 64.54 13.79 4.42
N THR A 93 63.35 13.85 3.82
CA THR A 93 62.86 15.03 3.11
C THR A 93 61.72 15.66 3.89
N GLY A 94 61.49 16.94 3.63
CA GLY A 94 60.27 17.63 4.03
C GLY A 94 59.61 18.33 2.86
N ASP A 95 58.34 18.62 3.01
CA ASP A 95 57.55 19.39 2.05
C ASP A 95 56.73 20.42 2.82
N LEU A 96 56.88 21.70 2.48
CA LEU A 96 55.99 22.76 2.95
C LEU A 96 54.84 22.88 1.96
N THR A 97 53.61 22.75 2.43
CA THR A 97 52.40 22.89 1.61
C THR A 97 51.59 24.10 2.05
N ALA A 98 50.93 24.75 1.11
CA ALA A 98 49.90 25.75 1.39
C ALA A 98 48.77 25.60 0.38
N GLY A 99 47.54 25.82 0.81
CA GLY A 99 46.38 25.72 -0.07
C GLY A 99 45.32 26.76 0.26
N VAL A 100 44.53 27.15 -0.74
CA VAL A 100 43.36 28.01 -0.58
C VAL A 100 42.22 27.57 -1.49
N GLY A 101 41.01 27.50 -0.95
CA GLY A 101 39.79 27.24 -1.71
C GLY A 101 39.28 28.49 -2.44
N ILE A 102 38.69 28.30 -3.62
CA ILE A 102 38.15 29.33 -4.50
C ILE A 102 36.71 28.96 -4.86
N GLY A 103 35.76 29.75 -4.33
CA GLY A 103 34.35 29.42 -4.45
C GLY A 103 34.04 28.09 -3.75
N LYS A 104 33.13 27.31 -4.32
CA LYS A 104 32.67 26.03 -3.74
C LYS A 104 33.11 24.81 -4.56
N ARG A 105 34.11 24.94 -5.43
CA ARG A 105 34.49 23.89 -6.42
C ARG A 105 35.96 23.87 -6.80
N ALA A 106 36.74 24.89 -6.47
CA ALA A 106 38.13 24.95 -6.91
C ALA A 106 39.05 25.20 -5.73
N ALA A 107 40.30 24.77 -5.85
CA ALA A 107 41.36 25.11 -4.92
C ALA A 107 42.67 25.28 -5.66
N ILE A 108 43.54 26.14 -5.12
CA ILE A 108 44.92 26.30 -5.57
C ILE A 108 45.82 25.97 -4.40
N GLY A 109 46.86 25.19 -4.64
CA GLY A 109 47.88 24.90 -3.66
C GLY A 109 49.29 25.12 -4.20
N LEU A 110 50.22 25.18 -3.27
CA LEU A 110 51.64 25.33 -3.50
C LEU A 110 52.35 24.29 -2.63
N ASP A 111 53.44 23.75 -3.13
CA ASP A 111 54.33 22.94 -2.31
C ASP A 111 55.80 23.15 -2.66
N LEU A 112 56.62 23.12 -1.62
CA LEU A 112 58.06 23.30 -1.69
C LEU A 112 58.77 22.12 -1.00
N PRO A 113 59.33 21.19 -1.77
CA PRO A 113 60.13 20.09 -1.24
C PRO A 113 61.54 20.54 -0.86
N PHE A 114 62.08 19.97 0.21
CA PHE A 114 63.44 20.21 0.68
C PHE A 114 64.05 18.95 1.30
N LEU A 115 65.37 18.84 1.25
CA LEU A 115 66.16 17.76 1.83
C LEU A 115 66.72 18.21 3.17
N LEU A 116 66.44 17.45 4.23
CA LEU A 116 66.94 17.69 5.59
C LEU A 116 68.20 16.88 5.89
N ALA A 117 68.25 15.63 5.42
CA ALA A 117 69.41 14.77 5.58
C ALA A 117 69.38 13.64 4.54
N GLN A 118 70.54 13.32 4.00
CA GLN A 118 70.74 12.17 3.13
C GLN A 118 72.05 11.47 3.46
N SER A 119 72.06 10.14 3.35
CA SER A 119 73.29 9.35 3.39
C SER A 119 73.21 8.19 2.42
N GLY A 120 74.37 7.76 1.94
CA GLY A 120 74.53 6.70 0.97
C GLY A 120 76.00 6.32 0.83
N GLU A 121 76.29 5.47 -0.14
CA GLU A 121 77.67 5.16 -0.52
C GLU A 121 78.19 6.26 -1.45
N ASP A 122 79.44 6.68 -1.25
CA ASP A 122 80.08 7.72 -2.07
C ASP A 122 80.33 7.17 -3.49
N PRO A 123 79.74 7.75 -4.55
CA PRO A 123 79.95 7.30 -5.92
C PRO A 123 81.43 7.27 -6.31
N ALA A 124 82.26 8.17 -5.77
CA ALA A 124 83.70 8.24 -6.03
C ALA A 124 84.47 7.04 -5.46
N SER A 125 83.91 6.31 -4.48
CA SER A 125 84.54 5.16 -3.85
C SER A 125 84.57 3.90 -4.72
N MET A 126 83.75 3.84 -5.79
CA MET A 126 83.68 2.71 -6.72
C MET A 126 83.67 3.19 -8.17
N ALA A 127 84.64 2.74 -8.97
CA ALA A 127 84.76 3.16 -10.38
C ALA A 127 83.51 2.87 -11.23
N ALA A 128 82.80 1.77 -10.94
CA ALA A 128 81.54 1.43 -11.62
C ALA A 128 80.41 2.40 -11.24
N ALA A 129 80.30 2.78 -9.96
CA ALA A 129 79.30 3.75 -9.50
C ALA A 129 79.62 5.15 -10.02
N SER A 130 80.88 5.60 -9.92
CA SER A 130 81.34 6.90 -10.44
C SER A 130 81.14 7.05 -11.95
N ARG A 131 81.27 5.96 -12.73
CA ARG A 131 80.96 5.97 -14.17
C ARG A 131 79.47 6.22 -14.46
N ILE A 132 78.60 5.72 -13.59
CA ILE A 132 77.14 5.72 -13.79
C ILE A 132 76.49 6.98 -13.21
N LEU A 133 76.90 7.40 -12.02
CA LEU A 133 76.30 8.49 -11.23
C LEU A 133 77.11 9.79 -11.28
N GLY A 134 78.34 9.72 -11.81
CA GLY A 134 79.30 10.82 -11.77
C GLY A 134 80.10 10.86 -10.46
N PRO A 135 81.13 11.71 -10.40
CA PRO A 135 81.98 11.87 -9.22
C PRO A 135 81.43 12.89 -8.20
N VAL A 136 80.18 13.34 -8.35
CA VAL A 136 79.60 14.40 -7.52
C VAL A 136 79.13 13.79 -6.18
N PRO A 137 79.55 14.34 -5.03
CA PRO A 137 79.05 13.87 -3.74
C PRO A 137 77.58 14.21 -3.56
N LEU A 138 76.87 13.37 -2.81
CA LEU A 138 75.45 13.60 -2.48
C LEU A 138 75.31 14.87 -1.62
N PRO A 139 74.37 15.77 -1.95
CA PRO A 139 74.12 16.94 -1.12
C PRO A 139 73.51 16.53 0.23
N GLU A 140 73.93 17.19 1.31
CA GLU A 140 73.35 16.99 2.65
C GLU A 140 72.04 17.77 2.83
N ASN A 141 71.91 18.91 2.14
CA ASN A 141 70.74 19.78 2.13
C ASN A 141 70.49 20.27 0.71
N ALA A 142 69.23 20.37 0.30
CA ALA A 142 68.83 20.77 -1.04
C ALA A 142 67.38 21.28 -1.05
N LEU A 143 67.02 22.06 -2.07
CA LEU A 143 65.63 22.34 -2.41
C LEU A 143 65.24 21.49 -3.62
N GLY A 144 64.01 21.01 -3.67
CA GLY A 144 63.47 20.38 -4.87
C GLY A 144 62.65 21.35 -5.70
N ASP A 145 61.97 20.80 -6.71
CA ASP A 145 61.17 21.61 -7.63
C ASP A 145 59.89 22.15 -6.96
N PHE A 146 59.65 23.44 -7.16
CA PHE A 146 58.46 24.11 -6.65
C PHE A 146 57.21 23.63 -7.38
N GLY A 147 56.19 23.21 -6.63
CA GLY A 147 54.92 22.72 -7.16
C GLY A 147 53.80 23.74 -7.04
N ILE A 148 52.96 23.80 -8.08
CA ILE A 148 51.69 24.53 -8.09
C ILE A 148 50.59 23.51 -8.38
N THR A 149 49.61 23.40 -7.49
CA THR A 149 48.46 22.51 -7.64
C THR A 149 47.20 23.30 -7.93
N GLY A 150 46.33 22.74 -8.77
CA GLY A 150 45.00 23.25 -9.05
C GLY A 150 44.01 22.10 -9.02
N LYS A 151 42.98 22.21 -8.17
CA LYS A 151 41.90 21.24 -8.08
C LYS A 151 40.58 21.86 -8.53
N LEU A 152 39.80 21.09 -9.27
CA LEU A 152 38.44 21.42 -9.70
C LEU A 152 37.50 20.25 -9.43
N THR A 153 36.63 20.38 -8.44
CA THR A 153 35.53 19.46 -8.16
C THR A 153 34.45 19.61 -9.24
N ILE A 154 34.31 18.57 -10.07
CA ILE A 154 33.37 18.49 -11.19
C ILE A 154 31.99 18.07 -10.66
N VAL A 155 31.96 16.96 -9.93
CA VAL A 155 30.79 16.43 -9.25
C VAL A 155 31.04 16.55 -7.76
N ARG A 156 30.15 17.26 -7.07
CA ARG A 156 30.19 17.35 -5.61
C ARG A 156 29.64 16.06 -5.00
N PRO A 157 30.09 15.68 -3.80
CA PRO A 157 29.48 14.58 -3.06
C PRO A 157 27.96 14.80 -3.01
N THR A 158 27.19 13.82 -3.48
CA THR A 158 25.71 13.83 -3.37
C THR A 158 25.31 13.52 -1.94
N ARG A 159 24.40 14.34 -1.38
CA ARG A 159 23.86 14.20 -0.01
C ARG A 159 22.65 13.27 -0.04
N ALA A 160 22.87 11.98 -0.23
CA ALA A 160 21.83 10.97 -0.01
C ALA A 160 22.11 10.30 1.33
N GLU A 161 21.06 9.78 2.00
CA GLU A 161 21.14 9.09 3.30
C GLU A 161 22.24 8.01 3.38
N PHE A 162 22.58 7.40 2.24
CA PHE A 162 23.58 6.33 2.16
C PHE A 162 24.95 6.78 1.64
N GLY A 163 25.17 8.10 1.48
CA GLY A 163 26.42 8.69 1.03
C GLY A 163 26.49 9.04 -0.46
N GLY A 164 27.67 9.46 -0.93
CA GLY A 164 27.77 10.25 -2.17
C GLY A 164 29.00 10.02 -3.03
N PHE A 165 28.80 10.11 -4.35
CA PHE A 165 29.87 10.08 -5.35
C PHE A 165 30.39 11.50 -5.62
N ALA A 166 31.71 11.65 -5.64
CA ALA A 166 32.40 12.87 -6.01
C ALA A 166 33.48 12.61 -7.07
N LEU A 167 33.69 13.62 -7.92
CA LEU A 167 34.64 13.58 -9.03
C LEU A 167 35.37 14.92 -9.11
N ALA A 168 36.69 14.88 -9.18
CA ALA A 168 37.52 16.06 -9.37
C ALA A 168 38.60 15.85 -10.41
N LEU A 169 39.04 16.97 -11.00
CA LEU A 169 40.25 17.08 -11.78
C LEU A 169 41.31 17.77 -10.92
N HIS A 170 42.50 17.20 -10.86
CA HIS A 170 43.64 17.74 -10.13
C HIS A 170 44.84 17.88 -11.07
N GLU A 171 45.41 19.07 -11.16
CA GLU A 171 46.60 19.38 -11.96
C GLU A 171 47.73 19.79 -11.03
N ARG A 172 48.93 19.27 -11.27
CA ARG A 172 50.15 19.72 -10.61
C ARG A 172 51.19 20.10 -11.65
N LEU A 173 51.68 21.32 -11.59
CA LEU A 173 52.78 21.83 -12.39
C LEU A 173 54.03 21.97 -11.52
N THR A 174 55.17 21.45 -11.96
CA THR A 174 56.46 21.67 -11.27
C THR A 174 57.34 22.62 -12.05
N VAL A 175 57.97 23.55 -11.34
CA VAL A 175 58.94 24.49 -11.90
C VAL A 175 60.34 24.03 -11.51
N PRO A 176 61.26 23.83 -12.48
CA PRO A 176 62.59 23.26 -12.23
C PRO A 176 63.52 24.27 -11.55
N MET A 177 63.32 24.49 -10.27
CA MET A 177 64.12 25.38 -9.42
C MET A 177 64.95 24.59 -8.39
N GLY A 178 64.78 23.27 -8.34
CA GLY A 178 65.47 22.39 -7.39
C GLY A 178 66.93 22.13 -7.75
N ASP A 179 67.65 21.58 -6.79
CA ASP A 179 69.02 21.11 -6.98
C ASP A 179 69.02 19.79 -7.75
N GLU A 180 69.69 19.77 -8.90
CA GLU A 180 69.64 18.65 -9.83
C GLU A 180 70.38 17.39 -9.33
N ALA A 181 71.34 17.54 -8.39
CA ALA A 181 72.13 16.45 -7.83
C ALA A 181 71.47 15.79 -6.60
N SER A 182 70.42 16.41 -6.07
CA SER A 182 69.74 15.97 -4.85
C SER A 182 68.74 14.83 -5.05
N TYR A 183 68.34 14.56 -6.30
CA TYR A 183 67.21 13.68 -6.65
C TYR A 183 65.85 14.18 -6.15
N LEU A 184 65.72 15.48 -5.86
CA LEU A 184 64.46 16.16 -5.53
C LEU A 184 63.90 17.01 -6.68
N GLY A 185 64.66 17.20 -7.75
CA GLY A 185 64.27 17.97 -8.93
C GLY A 185 64.27 17.12 -10.20
N GLU A 186 63.49 17.53 -11.19
CA GLU A 186 63.39 16.90 -12.51
C GLU A 186 64.27 17.60 -13.56
N GLY A 187 64.84 18.76 -13.23
CA GLY A 187 65.63 19.60 -14.15
C GLY A 187 64.82 20.21 -15.32
N ASN A 188 63.53 19.88 -15.42
CA ASN A 188 62.62 20.42 -16.43
C ASN A 188 61.19 20.53 -15.86
N VAL A 189 60.33 21.28 -16.55
CA VAL A 189 58.92 21.42 -16.18
C VAL A 189 58.24 20.05 -16.29
N THR A 190 57.43 19.71 -15.28
CA THR A 190 56.52 18.55 -15.35
C THR A 190 55.09 18.99 -15.10
N SER A 191 54.16 18.24 -15.69
CA SER A 191 52.71 18.41 -15.52
C SER A 191 52.14 17.06 -15.14
N GLU A 192 51.29 17.04 -14.13
CA GLU A 192 50.65 15.82 -13.65
C GLU A 192 49.15 16.07 -13.47
N THR A 193 48.39 15.58 -14.43
CA THR A 193 46.92 15.65 -14.43
C THR A 193 46.36 14.36 -13.87
N ARG A 194 45.48 14.44 -12.87
CA ARG A 194 44.78 13.30 -12.28
C ARG A 194 43.29 13.53 -12.26
N ILE A 195 42.54 12.46 -12.46
CA ILE A 195 41.13 12.36 -12.09
C ILE A 195 41.09 11.72 -10.71
N LEU A 196 40.34 12.35 -9.81
CA LEU A 196 40.09 11.88 -8.46
C LEU A 196 38.62 11.48 -8.35
N THR A 197 38.36 10.28 -7.84
CA THR A 197 37.02 9.80 -7.55
C THR A 197 36.93 9.39 -6.11
N GLU A 198 35.81 9.72 -5.50
CA GLU A 198 35.54 9.44 -4.09
C GLU A 198 34.10 8.95 -3.97
N TYR A 199 33.89 7.93 -3.15
CA TYR A 199 32.57 7.47 -2.77
C TYR A 199 32.52 7.34 -1.26
N ARG A 200 31.67 8.13 -0.61
CA ARG A 200 31.49 8.12 0.86
C ARG A 200 30.28 7.28 1.21
N LEU A 201 30.40 6.48 2.28
CA LEU A 201 29.40 5.61 2.88
C LEU A 201 29.50 5.76 4.40
N ILE A 202 28.76 6.69 5.00
CA ILE A 202 28.75 6.96 6.45
C ILE A 202 30.19 7.16 6.99
N ALA A 203 30.79 6.12 7.59
CA ALA A 203 32.13 6.14 8.18
C ALA A 203 33.27 5.71 7.22
N ILE A 204 32.95 5.22 6.03
CA ILE A 204 33.92 4.67 5.06
C ILE A 204 33.97 5.56 3.82
N GLY A 205 35.17 5.95 3.40
CA GLY A 205 35.40 6.61 2.10
C GLY A 205 36.24 5.71 1.20
N VAL A 206 35.80 5.48 -0.03
CA VAL A 206 36.57 4.78 -1.05
C VAL A 206 37.11 5.80 -2.04
N HIS A 207 38.42 5.78 -2.23
CA HIS A 207 39.17 6.76 -3.00
C HIS A 207 39.86 6.08 -4.16
N ALA A 208 39.88 6.72 -5.33
CA ALA A 208 40.72 6.32 -6.45
C ALA A 208 41.24 7.53 -7.22
N ALA A 209 42.44 7.39 -7.76
CA ALA A 209 43.10 8.39 -8.57
C ALA A 209 43.76 7.74 -9.79
N LEU A 210 43.60 8.35 -10.95
CA LEU A 210 44.28 7.94 -12.18
C LEU A 210 44.70 9.18 -12.96
N GLY A 211 45.92 9.19 -13.50
CA GLY A 211 46.41 10.37 -14.19
C GLY A 211 47.43 10.11 -15.27
N VAL A 212 48.00 11.20 -15.76
CA VAL A 212 49.11 11.26 -16.71
C VAL A 212 50.11 12.29 -16.22
N LYS A 213 51.36 11.87 -16.03
CA LYS A 213 52.50 12.74 -15.77
C LYS A 213 53.29 12.94 -17.06
N LEU A 214 53.34 14.17 -17.53
CA LEU A 214 54.18 14.61 -18.64
C LEU A 214 55.44 15.26 -18.09
N ARG A 215 56.58 14.96 -18.73
CA ARG A 215 57.90 15.48 -18.37
C ARG A 215 58.43 16.25 -19.57
N GLY A 216 59.05 17.42 -19.33
CA GLY A 216 59.63 18.25 -20.38
C GLY A 216 60.83 17.62 -21.08
N ASP A 217 61.45 16.60 -20.47
CA ASP A 217 62.52 15.82 -21.07
C ASP A 217 62.28 14.31 -20.88
N VAL A 218 62.75 13.52 -21.83
CA VAL A 218 62.74 12.06 -21.80
C VAL A 218 64.18 11.60 -21.88
N GLY A 219 64.63 10.86 -20.86
CA GLY A 219 66.04 10.60 -20.64
C GLY A 219 66.36 9.14 -20.43
N ARG A 220 67.60 8.79 -20.76
CA ARG A 220 68.27 7.56 -20.34
C ARG A 220 69.10 7.92 -19.11
N TYR A 221 68.90 7.19 -18.02
CA TYR A 221 69.55 7.47 -16.74
C TYR A 221 70.41 6.28 -16.35
N ALA A 222 71.64 6.51 -15.88
CA ALA A 222 72.52 5.45 -15.38
C ALA A 222 72.85 4.34 -16.42
N CYS A 223 72.76 4.67 -17.71
CA CYS A 223 72.92 3.76 -18.85
C CYS A 223 73.34 4.49 -20.13
N GLU A 224 73.79 5.74 -20.03
CA GLU A 224 74.07 6.67 -21.13
C GLU A 224 75.17 6.16 -22.06
N ASP A 225 76.06 5.34 -21.52
CA ASP A 225 77.18 4.68 -22.19
C ASP A 225 76.78 3.41 -22.96
N ILE A 226 75.58 2.88 -22.73
CA ILE A 226 75.03 1.76 -23.50
C ILE A 226 74.57 2.31 -24.86
N PRO A 227 75.03 1.83 -26.02
CA PRO A 227 74.59 2.33 -27.32
C PRO A 227 73.08 2.12 -27.52
N GLU A 228 72.37 3.08 -28.12
CA GLU A 228 70.97 2.84 -28.53
C GLU A 228 70.93 1.74 -29.60
N PRO A 229 70.09 0.70 -29.44
CA PRO A 229 69.98 -0.36 -30.42
C PRO A 229 69.41 0.20 -31.73
N LYS A 230 70.01 -0.19 -32.86
CA LYS A 230 69.65 0.36 -34.19
C LYS A 230 68.34 -0.22 -34.75
N GLU A 231 67.87 -1.36 -34.25
CA GLU A 231 66.58 -1.98 -34.60
C GLU A 231 66.09 -2.85 -33.43
N ARG A 232 64.84 -3.35 -33.53
CA ARG A 232 63.91 -4.04 -32.61
C ARG A 232 64.44 -5.23 -31.76
N GLU A 233 65.73 -5.28 -31.44
CA GLU A 233 66.28 -6.06 -30.32
C GLU A 233 66.19 -5.22 -29.04
N GLY A 234 65.84 -5.88 -27.93
CA GLY A 234 65.38 -5.26 -26.70
C GLY A 234 66.20 -4.05 -26.21
N ASP A 235 65.50 -3.09 -25.60
CA ASP A 235 66.12 -1.90 -25.02
C ASP A 235 67.15 -2.32 -23.96
N ALA A 236 68.43 -2.10 -24.29
CA ALA A 236 69.54 -2.43 -23.41
C ALA A 236 69.65 -1.45 -22.20
N CYS A 237 68.87 -0.36 -22.20
CA CYS A 237 68.74 0.53 -21.05
C CYS A 237 67.42 0.30 -20.29
N PRO A 238 67.45 -0.37 -19.13
CA PRO A 238 66.24 -0.60 -18.33
C PRO A 238 65.72 0.65 -17.58
N THR A 239 66.48 1.75 -17.57
CA THR A 239 66.26 2.97 -16.77
C THR A 239 65.97 4.17 -17.66
N ARG A 240 65.01 3.99 -18.57
CA ARG A 240 64.54 5.04 -19.47
C ARG A 240 63.27 5.66 -18.89
N PHE A 241 63.38 6.90 -18.41
CA PHE A 241 62.29 7.62 -17.77
C PHE A 241 61.69 8.64 -18.73
N GLY A 242 60.38 8.84 -18.62
CA GLY A 242 59.64 9.78 -19.43
C GLY A 242 58.26 10.02 -18.85
N HIS A 243 57.24 10.01 -19.70
CA HIS A 243 55.85 10.16 -19.29
C HIS A 243 55.38 8.93 -18.52
N GLU A 244 54.52 9.15 -17.53
CA GLU A 244 54.04 8.10 -16.62
C GLU A 244 52.52 8.18 -16.45
N ILE A 245 51.91 7.07 -16.05
CA ILE A 245 50.51 6.97 -15.66
C ILE A 245 50.49 6.73 -14.14
N PRO A 246 50.40 7.79 -13.31
CA PRO A 246 50.19 7.61 -11.88
C PRO A 246 48.81 7.02 -11.60
N PHE A 247 48.74 6.13 -10.60
CA PHE A 247 47.48 5.58 -10.11
C PHE A 247 47.49 5.49 -8.58
N GLY A 248 46.31 5.43 -7.99
CA GLY A 248 46.13 5.14 -6.57
C GLY A 248 44.71 4.72 -6.26
N MET A 249 44.55 3.98 -5.18
CA MET A 249 43.27 3.58 -4.62
C MET A 249 43.40 3.36 -3.12
N GLY A 250 42.34 3.61 -2.37
CA GLY A 250 42.42 3.50 -0.93
C GLY A 250 41.08 3.61 -0.25
N VAL A 251 41.11 3.37 1.04
CA VAL A 251 39.95 3.45 1.91
C VAL A 251 40.30 4.32 3.11
N SER A 252 39.43 5.27 3.42
CA SER A 252 39.43 5.99 4.69
C SER A 252 38.35 5.44 5.59
N PHE A 253 38.62 5.36 6.88
CA PHE A 253 37.69 4.87 7.89
C PHE A 253 37.68 5.77 9.12
N ARG A 254 36.50 6.19 9.56
CA ARG A 254 36.29 6.90 10.82
C ARG A 254 35.86 5.90 11.92
N PRO A 255 36.65 5.69 12.99
CA PRO A 255 36.38 4.67 13.98
C PRO A 255 35.25 5.02 14.98
N GLN A 256 34.64 6.20 14.85
CA GLN A 256 33.52 6.67 15.69
C GLN A 256 32.34 5.70 15.68
N ILE A 257 32.01 5.07 14.54
CA ILE A 257 30.93 4.07 14.42
C ILE A 257 31.15 2.81 15.29
N LEU A 258 32.39 2.56 15.72
CA LEU A 258 32.72 1.45 16.62
C LEU A 258 32.77 1.87 18.10
N GLY A 259 32.43 3.12 18.42
CA GLY A 259 32.58 3.70 19.77
C GLY A 259 34.04 3.79 20.23
N LEU A 260 34.99 3.82 19.29
CA LEU A 260 36.43 3.91 19.60
C LEU A 260 36.93 5.36 19.61
N ASP A 261 36.12 6.30 19.14
CA ASP A 261 36.45 7.71 19.00
C ASP A 261 35.20 8.58 19.10
N ASP A 262 34.68 8.73 20.31
CA ASP A 262 33.45 9.49 20.59
C ASP A 262 33.54 10.96 20.16
N ALA A 263 34.76 11.49 20.00
CA ALA A 263 35.00 12.86 19.58
C ALA A 263 35.22 13.02 18.06
N GLY A 264 35.13 11.95 17.26
CA GLY A 264 35.25 11.99 15.79
C GLY A 264 36.58 12.54 15.26
N ARG A 265 37.66 12.48 16.05
CA ARG A 265 38.96 13.11 15.72
C ARG A 265 39.82 12.27 14.79
N TRP A 266 39.61 10.96 14.74
CA TRP A 266 40.49 10.02 14.06
C TRP A 266 39.97 9.66 12.67
N THR A 267 40.89 9.57 11.72
CA THR A 267 40.63 8.97 10.42
C THR A 267 41.78 8.03 10.08
N TRP A 268 41.48 6.79 9.78
CA TRP A 268 42.46 5.79 9.37
C TRP A 268 42.44 5.64 7.86
N PHE A 269 43.60 5.40 7.28
CA PHE A 269 43.80 5.29 5.84
C PHE A 269 44.52 3.98 5.53
N LEU A 270 44.03 3.28 4.51
CA LEU A 270 44.73 2.19 3.86
C LEU A 270 44.78 2.52 2.37
N GLU A 271 45.97 2.75 1.84
CA GLU A 271 46.15 3.26 0.48
C GLU A 271 47.17 2.45 -0.30
N MET A 272 46.92 2.30 -1.58
CA MET A 272 47.86 1.82 -2.57
C MET A 272 48.10 2.94 -3.59
N ARG A 273 49.33 3.09 -4.03
CA ARG A 273 49.70 4.02 -5.09
C ARG A 273 50.81 3.45 -5.95
N GLY A 274 50.95 4.00 -7.15
CA GLY A 274 51.99 3.59 -8.06
C GLY A 274 52.03 4.40 -9.33
N HIS A 275 52.87 3.97 -10.25
CA HIS A 275 52.93 4.50 -11.60
C HIS A 275 53.39 3.41 -12.57
N VAL A 276 52.96 3.52 -13.82
CA VAL A 276 53.50 2.74 -14.94
C VAL A 276 54.03 3.69 -16.02
N PRO A 277 55.06 3.31 -16.79
CA PRO A 277 55.58 4.17 -17.83
C PRO A 277 54.58 4.28 -19.00
N LEU A 278 54.43 5.47 -19.57
CA LEU A 278 53.59 5.74 -20.75
C LEU A 278 54.44 5.81 -22.02
N ALA A 279 55.51 6.60 -21.99
CA ALA A 279 56.47 6.75 -23.08
C ALA A 279 57.79 7.25 -22.49
N PRO A 280 58.96 6.86 -23.04
CA PRO A 280 59.18 6.10 -24.27
C PRO A 280 59.02 4.58 -24.08
N THR A 281 59.05 4.11 -22.84
CA THR A 281 58.74 2.73 -22.47
C THR A 281 57.22 2.59 -22.41
N THR A 282 56.64 1.75 -23.26
CA THR A 282 55.17 1.56 -23.24
C THR A 282 54.74 0.74 -22.02
N PRO A 283 53.51 0.93 -21.54
CA PRO A 283 52.93 0.08 -20.51
C PRO A 283 53.03 -1.41 -20.92
N PHE A 284 53.32 -2.28 -19.96
CA PHE A 284 53.34 -3.75 -20.14
C PHE A 284 54.35 -4.31 -21.14
N SER A 285 55.31 -3.50 -21.60
CA SER A 285 56.44 -3.97 -22.43
C SER A 285 57.49 -4.73 -21.61
N SER A 286 58.32 -5.54 -22.28
CA SER A 286 59.52 -6.14 -21.69
C SER A 286 60.50 -5.04 -21.27
N GLY A 287 60.49 -4.67 -19.99
CA GLY A 287 61.28 -3.56 -19.44
C GLY A 287 60.47 -2.64 -18.53
N SER A 288 59.14 -2.59 -18.70
CA SER A 288 58.23 -1.77 -17.88
C SER A 288 58.30 -2.11 -16.38
N GLY A 289 58.58 -3.37 -16.02
CA GLY A 289 58.66 -3.81 -14.62
C GLY A 289 59.76 -3.16 -13.78
N ARG A 290 60.79 -2.55 -14.40
CA ARG A 290 61.88 -1.86 -13.67
C ARG A 290 61.60 -0.38 -13.39
N VAL A 291 60.63 0.19 -14.08
CA VAL A 291 60.19 1.60 -13.98
C VAL A 291 58.73 1.72 -13.58
N SER A 292 58.06 0.61 -13.27
CA SER A 292 56.71 0.60 -12.69
C SER A 292 56.83 0.37 -11.20
N ALA A 293 56.30 1.28 -10.39
CA ALA A 293 56.30 1.15 -8.94
C ALA A 293 54.88 0.94 -8.42
N ALA A 294 54.75 0.18 -7.35
CA ALA A 294 53.53 0.12 -6.55
C ALA A 294 53.91 0.01 -5.07
N ALA A 295 53.22 0.75 -4.21
CA ALA A 295 53.42 0.75 -2.78
C ALA A 295 52.07 0.74 -2.07
N VAL A 296 52.04 0.15 -0.89
CA VAL A 296 50.88 0.14 0.01
C VAL A 296 51.29 0.77 1.32
N GLY A 297 50.44 1.66 1.84
CA GLY A 297 50.64 2.32 3.11
C GLY A 297 49.39 2.33 3.97
N ALA A 298 49.62 2.40 5.27
CA ALA A 298 48.60 2.59 6.27
C ALA A 298 48.96 3.79 7.15
N GLY A 299 47.97 4.60 7.48
CA GLY A 299 48.17 5.81 8.25
C GLY A 299 46.96 6.18 9.09
N ALA A 300 47.17 7.08 10.03
CA ALA A 300 46.12 7.64 10.85
C ALA A 300 46.33 9.14 10.98
N ARG A 301 45.25 9.90 10.78
CA ARG A 301 45.15 11.31 11.13
C ARG A 301 44.39 11.45 12.44
N VAL A 302 44.86 12.36 13.28
CA VAL A 302 44.10 12.93 14.39
C VAL A 302 43.90 14.42 14.16
N ALA A 303 42.66 14.89 14.25
CA ALA A 303 42.30 16.30 14.23
C ALA A 303 42.19 16.85 15.67
N LEU A 304 42.84 17.97 15.93
CA LEU A 304 42.96 18.66 17.22
C LEU A 304 42.56 20.13 17.01
N GLY A 305 41.27 20.35 16.73
CA GLY A 305 40.76 21.64 16.24
C GLY A 305 41.32 21.95 14.86
N ASP A 306 41.87 23.15 14.68
CA ASP A 306 42.47 23.58 13.40
C ASP A 306 43.77 22.83 13.05
N VAL A 307 44.39 22.13 14.00
CA VAL A 307 45.63 21.37 13.76
C VAL A 307 45.30 19.91 13.51
N SER A 308 45.92 19.30 12.51
CA SER A 308 45.88 17.85 12.32
C SER A 308 47.28 17.27 12.29
N ILE A 309 47.41 16.05 12.81
CA ILE A 309 48.64 15.28 12.75
C ILE A 309 48.33 13.98 12.03
N LEU A 310 49.07 13.68 10.97
CA LEU A 310 48.99 12.39 10.28
C LEU A 310 50.31 11.66 10.44
N ALA A 311 50.25 10.37 10.79
CA ALA A 311 51.41 9.49 10.77
C ALA A 311 51.09 8.24 9.95
N GLY A 312 52.06 7.75 9.20
CA GLY A 312 51.87 6.55 8.40
C GLY A 312 53.15 5.84 8.03
N LEU A 313 52.97 4.59 7.59
CA LEU A 313 54.03 3.73 7.09
C LEU A 313 53.63 3.20 5.72
N GLU A 314 54.60 3.07 4.84
CA GLU A 314 54.44 2.56 3.48
C GLU A 314 55.54 1.57 3.14
N GLY A 315 55.21 0.54 2.37
CA GLY A 315 56.16 -0.41 1.80
C GLY A 315 55.93 -0.61 0.31
N SER A 316 57.01 -0.74 -0.46
CA SER A 316 56.91 -1.09 -1.89
C SER A 316 56.46 -2.54 -2.07
N VAL A 317 55.41 -2.74 -2.87
CA VAL A 317 54.93 -4.05 -3.34
C VAL A 317 55.60 -4.42 -4.67
N ILE A 318 55.77 -3.43 -5.55
CA ILE A 318 56.54 -3.55 -6.79
C ILE A 318 57.66 -2.52 -6.72
N GLY A 319 58.89 -3.00 -6.62
CA GLY A 319 60.08 -2.17 -6.53
C GLY A 319 60.46 -1.60 -7.90
N ALA A 320 60.59 -0.28 -7.96
CA ALA A 320 61.17 0.47 -9.06
C ALA A 320 62.06 1.57 -8.49
N VAL A 321 62.79 2.28 -9.36
CA VAL A 321 63.65 3.40 -8.94
C VAL A 321 62.82 4.46 -8.19
N GLY A 322 63.29 4.90 -7.02
CA GLY A 322 62.55 5.82 -6.13
C GLY A 322 61.53 5.13 -5.21
N GLY A 323 61.30 3.82 -5.38
CA GLY A 323 60.52 2.98 -4.47
C GLY A 323 61.35 2.53 -3.29
N ALA A 324 61.00 2.99 -2.09
CA ALA A 324 61.64 2.57 -0.85
C ALA A 324 61.01 1.27 -0.33
N PRO A 325 61.80 0.27 0.12
CA PRO A 325 61.27 -0.88 0.86
C PRO A 325 60.42 -0.47 2.06
N VAL A 326 60.82 0.59 2.76
CA VAL A 326 60.07 1.17 3.87
C VAL A 326 60.15 2.70 3.80
N ARG A 327 59.00 3.34 3.97
CA ARG A 327 58.86 4.79 4.15
C ARG A 327 58.00 5.09 5.37
N ALA A 328 58.45 6.05 6.18
CA ALA A 328 57.67 6.61 7.27
C ALA A 328 57.29 8.05 6.95
N LEU A 329 56.02 8.40 7.20
CA LEU A 329 55.44 9.69 6.94
C LEU A 329 54.93 10.30 8.24
N LEU A 330 55.19 11.58 8.43
CA LEU A 330 54.62 12.39 9.49
C LEU A 330 54.21 13.74 8.88
N SER A 331 52.99 14.18 9.13
CA SER A 331 52.57 15.53 8.76
C SER A 331 51.89 16.26 9.90
N VAL A 332 52.10 17.57 9.91
CA VAL A 332 51.38 18.51 10.76
C VAL A 332 50.74 19.53 9.84
N GLY A 333 49.42 19.57 9.81
CA GLY A 333 48.63 20.53 9.05
C GLY A 333 47.94 21.50 9.99
N TRP A 334 47.86 22.76 9.60
CA TRP A 334 46.99 23.76 10.21
C TRP A 334 46.02 24.29 9.16
N ALA A 335 44.73 24.12 9.43
CA ALA A 335 43.64 24.48 8.55
C ALA A 335 42.53 25.09 9.41
N PRO A 336 42.48 26.42 9.57
CA PRO A 336 41.38 27.10 10.25
C PRO A 336 40.10 26.84 9.46
N ARG A 337 39.16 26.13 10.08
CA ARG A 337 37.88 25.79 9.46
C ARG A 337 36.73 26.40 10.26
N GLU A 338 35.72 26.89 9.55
CA GLU A 338 34.35 26.81 10.08
C GLU A 338 34.01 25.31 10.09
N HIS A 339 33.77 24.76 11.28
CA HIS A 339 33.55 23.34 11.47
C HIS A 339 32.09 23.06 11.08
N ASP A 340 31.84 22.57 9.87
CA ASP A 340 30.54 22.15 9.33
C ASP A 340 30.82 20.95 8.38
N ALA A 341 30.77 19.74 8.94
CA ALA A 341 31.32 18.53 8.39
C ALA A 341 30.42 17.90 7.30
N ASP A 342 29.11 18.08 7.37
CA ASP A 342 28.14 17.67 6.33
C ASP A 342 27.68 18.82 5.41
N ASN A 343 28.07 20.06 5.74
CA ASN A 343 27.85 21.29 4.99
C ASN A 343 26.37 21.70 4.90
N ASP A 344 25.56 21.31 5.86
CA ASP A 344 24.16 21.73 5.94
C ASP A 344 24.00 23.24 6.27
N GLY A 345 25.05 23.88 6.77
CA GLY A 345 25.10 25.29 7.16
C GLY A 345 25.00 25.54 8.66
N ILE A 346 25.01 24.49 9.47
CA ILE A 346 25.10 24.50 10.92
C ILE A 346 26.55 24.13 11.29
N GLU A 347 27.11 24.79 12.31
CA GLU A 347 28.47 24.44 12.73
C GLU A 347 28.44 23.13 13.54
N ASP A 348 29.37 22.20 13.37
CA ASP A 348 29.53 20.90 14.07
C ASP A 348 29.36 20.96 15.61
N LYS A 349 29.56 22.14 16.21
CA LYS A 349 29.41 22.38 17.66
C LYS A 349 27.95 22.68 18.08
N TYR A 350 27.11 23.02 17.12
CA TYR A 350 25.68 23.33 17.25
C TYR A 350 24.82 22.25 16.58
N ASP A 351 25.41 21.49 15.66
CA ASP A 351 24.82 20.37 14.95
C ASP A 351 24.83 19.09 15.83
N GLN A 352 23.66 18.48 16.01
CA GLN A 352 23.45 17.23 16.73
C GLN A 352 23.86 16.00 15.92
N CYS A 353 23.85 16.11 14.59
CA CYS A 353 24.25 15.08 13.64
C CYS A 353 25.32 15.59 12.65
N PRO A 354 26.57 15.94 13.08
CA PRO A 354 27.60 16.59 12.24
C PRO A 354 28.05 15.89 10.95
N GLU A 355 27.54 14.69 10.67
CA GLU A 355 27.86 13.91 9.47
C GLU A 355 26.63 13.60 8.60
N LEU A 356 25.43 14.03 9.01
CA LEU A 356 24.15 13.84 8.32
C LEU A 356 23.52 15.20 8.12
N ALA A 357 23.56 15.67 6.87
CA ALA A 357 23.01 16.98 6.58
C ALA A 357 21.49 17.03 6.81
N GLU A 358 21.07 18.00 7.62
CA GLU A 358 19.72 18.53 7.75
C GLU A 358 18.95 18.60 6.42
N ASP A 359 17.70 18.14 6.39
CA ASP A 359 16.83 18.09 5.21
C ASP A 359 15.93 19.34 5.02
N LYS A 360 15.95 20.29 5.95
CA LYS A 360 15.42 21.67 5.79
C LYS A 360 13.98 21.73 5.30
N ASP A 361 13.13 20.96 5.94
CA ASP A 361 11.69 20.89 5.65
C ASP A 361 10.85 21.83 6.54
N ARG A 362 11.49 22.56 7.46
CA ARG A 362 10.94 23.47 8.49
C ARG A 362 10.53 22.80 9.79
N PHE A 363 10.77 21.51 9.93
CA PHE A 363 10.71 20.80 11.19
C PHE A 363 12.13 20.68 11.73
N GLU A 364 12.31 21.04 13.00
CA GLU A 364 13.58 21.01 13.75
C GLU A 364 14.90 21.45 13.05
N ASP A 365 14.84 22.18 11.92
CA ASP A 365 15.91 22.74 11.04
C ASP A 365 17.15 23.36 11.74
N ASP A 366 17.06 23.70 13.02
CA ASP A 366 18.12 24.35 13.81
C ASP A 366 19.04 23.32 14.51
N ASP A 367 18.68 22.04 14.49
CA ASP A 367 19.32 21.00 15.28
C ASP A 367 20.39 20.22 14.48
N GLY A 368 20.32 20.22 13.15
CA GLY A 368 21.31 19.65 12.24
C GLY A 368 21.14 18.18 11.94
N CYS A 369 20.06 17.55 12.41
CA CYS A 369 19.72 16.17 12.14
C CYS A 369 18.59 16.10 11.11
N PRO A 370 18.72 15.29 10.04
CA PRO A 370 17.61 15.07 9.14
C PRO A 370 16.47 14.30 9.83
N ASP A 371 15.25 14.78 9.66
CA ASP A 371 14.04 14.24 10.26
C ASP A 371 13.19 13.53 9.19
N GLY A 372 13.29 12.21 9.13
CA GLY A 372 12.63 11.42 8.07
C GLY A 372 11.15 11.10 8.32
N ASP A 373 10.64 11.39 9.51
CA ASP A 373 9.28 11.11 10.02
C ASP A 373 9.02 12.10 11.17
N ASN A 374 8.46 13.26 10.82
CA ASN A 374 8.40 14.45 11.67
C ASN A 374 7.41 14.36 12.84
N ASP A 375 6.44 13.44 12.81
CA ASP A 375 5.47 13.23 13.89
C ASP A 375 5.56 11.84 14.56
N ASP A 376 6.60 11.08 14.18
CA ASP A 376 7.00 9.79 14.72
C ASP A 376 5.89 8.72 14.59
N ASP A 377 5.04 8.80 13.58
CA ASP A 377 3.92 7.88 13.39
C ASP A 377 4.29 6.58 12.64
N GLY A 378 5.48 6.54 12.03
CA GLY A 378 6.01 5.40 11.30
C GLY A 378 5.86 5.47 9.77
N VAL A 379 5.20 6.51 9.25
CA VAL A 379 5.11 6.84 7.82
C VAL A 379 6.15 7.92 7.49
N PRO A 380 7.10 7.66 6.56
CA PRO A 380 8.09 8.68 6.22
C PRO A 380 7.45 9.91 5.57
N ASP A 381 7.97 11.10 5.88
CA ASP A 381 7.55 12.42 5.37
C ASP A 381 7.27 12.51 3.85
N GLY A 382 8.01 11.73 3.06
CA GLY A 382 7.85 11.70 1.59
C GLY A 382 6.64 10.91 1.10
N GLU A 383 6.08 10.05 1.95
CA GLU A 383 4.92 9.19 1.71
C GLU A 383 3.70 9.62 2.55
N ASP A 384 3.94 10.39 3.62
CA ASP A 384 2.94 10.92 4.54
C ASP A 384 2.15 12.14 3.98
N GLN A 385 0.82 12.09 4.05
CA GLN A 385 -0.06 13.19 3.64
C GLN A 385 -0.19 14.28 4.72
N CYS A 386 0.09 13.95 5.98
CA CYS A 386 -0.03 14.77 7.16
C CYS A 386 1.24 14.74 8.04
N ALA A 387 2.43 14.90 7.44
CA ALA A 387 3.79 14.89 8.03
C ALA A 387 4.09 15.75 9.28
N THR A 388 3.10 16.32 9.98
CA THR A 388 3.28 17.01 11.26
C THR A 388 2.16 16.67 12.25
N GLU A 389 1.23 15.79 11.88
CA GLU A 389 0.04 15.40 12.63
C GLU A 389 -0.03 13.88 12.72
N ARG A 390 0.60 13.35 13.77
CA ARG A 390 0.66 11.92 14.08
C ARG A 390 -0.65 11.16 13.85
N GLU A 391 -0.58 10.11 13.04
CA GLU A 391 -1.63 9.11 12.80
C GLU A 391 -2.24 8.51 14.09
N ASP A 392 -3.54 8.16 14.03
CA ASP A 392 -4.26 7.46 15.09
C ASP A 392 -4.57 6.00 14.75
N GLU A 393 -3.53 5.14 14.73
CA GLU A 393 -3.56 3.67 14.46
C GLU A 393 -4.84 2.92 14.95
N ASP A 394 -5.94 3.02 14.20
CA ASP A 394 -7.24 2.46 14.54
C ASP A 394 -7.71 1.38 13.54
N GLY A 395 -6.95 1.21 12.46
CA GLY A 395 -7.20 0.24 11.40
C GLY A 395 -7.92 0.80 10.18
N PHE A 396 -8.19 2.10 10.14
CA PHE A 396 -8.75 2.83 9.01
C PHE A 396 -7.66 3.73 8.41
N GLU A 397 -7.45 3.61 7.10
CA GLU A 397 -6.48 4.41 6.30
C GLU A 397 -5.06 4.67 6.87
N ASP A 398 -4.61 3.96 7.93
CA ASP A 398 -3.32 4.08 8.65
C ASP A 398 -2.04 4.15 7.77
N GLU A 399 -2.11 3.78 6.49
CA GLU A 399 -0.96 3.81 5.56
C GLU A 399 -0.67 5.21 5.01
N ASP A 400 -1.52 6.20 5.26
CA ASP A 400 -1.42 7.54 4.66
C ASP A 400 -0.90 8.65 5.60
N GLY A 401 -0.74 8.34 6.89
CA GLY A 401 -0.16 9.19 7.93
C GLY A 401 -1.09 10.31 8.43
N CYS A 402 -2.36 10.30 8.04
CA CYS A 402 -3.32 11.32 8.45
C CYS A 402 -4.37 10.82 9.45
N ILE A 403 -4.42 11.49 10.61
CA ILE A 403 -5.49 11.27 11.60
C ILE A 403 -6.90 11.24 10.98
N ASP A 404 -7.67 10.20 11.29
CA ASP A 404 -9.01 9.95 10.75
C ASP A 404 -10.08 10.03 11.85
N PRO A 405 -10.60 11.23 12.16
CA PRO A 405 -11.44 11.42 13.34
C PRO A 405 -12.93 11.07 13.13
N ASP A 406 -13.35 10.66 11.92
CA ASP A 406 -14.73 10.30 11.54
C ASP A 406 -14.71 9.31 10.35
N ASN A 407 -14.38 8.06 10.65
CA ASN A 407 -14.08 7.00 9.66
C ASN A 407 -15.22 6.70 8.68
N ASP A 408 -16.49 6.81 9.10
CA ASP A 408 -17.65 6.53 8.24
C ASP A 408 -18.33 7.78 7.64
N GLY A 409 -17.87 8.97 8.04
CA GLY A 409 -18.30 10.26 7.51
C GLY A 409 -19.74 10.64 7.87
N ASP A 410 -20.31 10.09 8.95
CA ASP A 410 -21.66 10.39 9.41
C ASP A 410 -21.75 11.72 10.21
N LYS A 411 -20.60 12.34 10.49
CA LYS A 411 -20.38 13.59 11.25
C LYS A 411 -20.42 13.41 12.77
N ILE A 412 -20.25 12.19 13.27
CA ILE A 412 -20.03 11.85 14.66
C ILE A 412 -18.61 11.31 14.75
N LEU A 413 -17.76 12.00 15.53
CA LEU A 413 -16.37 11.59 15.67
C LEU A 413 -16.28 10.19 16.29
N ASP A 414 -15.30 9.37 15.89
CA ASP A 414 -15.17 7.96 16.31
C ASP A 414 -15.15 7.79 17.84
N VAL A 415 -14.55 8.75 18.55
CA VAL A 415 -14.53 8.81 20.03
C VAL A 415 -15.93 8.90 20.66
N ASN A 416 -16.92 9.34 19.90
CA ASN A 416 -18.34 9.47 20.29
C ASN A 416 -19.26 8.57 19.46
N ASP A 417 -18.71 7.79 18.52
CA ASP A 417 -19.43 6.88 17.67
C ASP A 417 -19.46 5.47 18.28
N THR A 418 -20.63 4.85 18.32
CA THR A 418 -20.76 3.45 18.77
C THR A 418 -20.47 2.45 17.65
N CYS A 419 -20.63 2.86 16.41
CA CYS A 419 -20.37 2.13 15.19
C CYS A 419 -19.42 2.91 14.26
N PRO A 420 -18.15 3.15 14.64
CA PRO A 420 -17.20 4.04 13.92
C PRO A 420 -17.02 3.79 12.40
N ASN A 421 -17.41 2.61 11.93
CA ASN A 421 -17.21 2.18 10.54
C ASN A 421 -18.55 1.98 9.78
N GLU A 422 -19.69 2.36 10.36
CA GLU A 422 -21.03 2.14 9.80
C GLU A 422 -21.92 3.37 9.99
N ALA A 423 -21.98 4.22 8.96
CA ALA A 423 -22.67 5.50 9.05
C ALA A 423 -24.08 5.43 9.66
N GLY A 424 -24.29 6.18 10.73
CA GLY A 424 -25.54 6.26 11.47
C GLY A 424 -26.07 7.69 11.62
N LEU A 425 -26.99 7.85 12.57
CA LEU A 425 -27.51 9.16 12.96
C LEU A 425 -27.22 9.40 14.44
N ALA A 426 -27.12 10.69 14.79
CA ALA A 426 -26.97 11.09 16.18
C ALA A 426 -28.18 10.65 17.00
N SER A 427 -27.93 9.91 18.07
CA SER A 427 -28.96 9.36 18.95
C SER A 427 -28.77 9.86 20.38
N PRO A 428 -29.85 10.24 21.09
CA PRO A 428 -29.76 10.55 22.52
C PRO A 428 -29.45 9.30 23.37
N VAL A 429 -29.58 8.09 22.80
CA VAL A 429 -29.19 6.84 23.43
C VAL A 429 -27.73 6.59 23.07
N ALA A 430 -26.83 6.70 24.05
CA ALA A 430 -25.39 6.58 23.83
C ALA A 430 -25.00 5.29 23.07
N ALA A 431 -25.66 4.16 23.33
CA ALA A 431 -25.39 2.88 22.66
C ALA A 431 -25.91 2.76 21.21
N LYS A 432 -26.55 3.81 20.69
CA LYS A 432 -27.08 3.90 19.31
C LYS A 432 -26.57 5.14 18.58
N ASN A 433 -25.72 5.93 19.22
CA ASN A 433 -25.19 7.14 18.61
C ASN A 433 -24.20 6.72 17.52
N GLY A 434 -24.48 7.06 16.26
CA GLY A 434 -23.63 6.68 15.13
C GLY A 434 -23.91 5.31 14.53
N CYS A 435 -24.97 4.62 14.96
CA CYS A 435 -25.34 3.33 14.36
C CYS A 435 -26.58 3.46 13.46
N PRO A 436 -26.69 2.65 12.38
CA PRO A 436 -27.87 2.61 11.54
C PRO A 436 -29.13 2.13 12.31
N GLU A 437 -30.27 2.82 12.14
CA GLU A 437 -31.56 2.47 12.77
C GLU A 437 -32.05 1.08 12.30
N ARG A 438 -32.53 0.25 13.25
CA ARG A 438 -32.96 -1.15 13.04
C ARG A 438 -34.48 -1.37 13.17
N ASP A 439 -35.27 -0.31 13.15
CA ASP A 439 -36.76 -0.31 13.24
C ASP A 439 -37.32 0.35 11.97
N PRO A 440 -37.44 -0.39 10.84
CA PRO A 440 -37.77 0.18 9.53
C PRO A 440 -39.23 0.61 9.37
N ASP A 441 -40.16 0.05 10.13
CA ASP A 441 -41.60 0.34 10.06
C ASP A 441 -42.12 1.21 11.21
N GLY A 442 -41.31 1.44 12.24
CA GLY A 442 -41.54 2.43 13.28
C GLY A 442 -42.60 2.04 14.29
N ASP A 443 -42.82 0.74 14.50
CA ASP A 443 -43.83 0.25 15.42
C ASP A 443 -43.37 0.24 16.90
N GLY A 444 -42.06 0.37 17.12
CA GLY A 444 -41.38 0.44 18.41
C GLY A 444 -40.75 -0.88 18.88
N LEU A 445 -40.73 -1.92 18.05
CA LEU A 445 -40.03 -3.18 18.27
C LEU A 445 -38.75 -3.24 17.41
N GLU A 446 -37.69 -3.86 17.94
CA GLU A 446 -36.38 -3.86 17.29
C GLU A 446 -35.77 -5.27 17.25
N GLY A 447 -35.08 -5.57 16.15
CA GLY A 447 -34.25 -6.76 16.01
C GLY A 447 -35.09 -8.05 16.09
N SER A 448 -34.65 -9.03 16.88
CA SER A 448 -35.34 -10.33 16.95
C SER A 448 -36.65 -10.33 17.72
N ARG A 449 -37.10 -9.17 18.23
CA ARG A 449 -38.39 -9.01 18.90
C ARG A 449 -39.50 -8.60 17.94
N ASP A 450 -39.12 -8.13 16.76
CA ASP A 450 -39.99 -7.78 15.65
C ASP A 450 -39.92 -8.93 14.63
N GLN A 451 -41.02 -9.65 14.46
CA GLN A 451 -41.14 -10.76 13.52
C GLN A 451 -41.51 -10.30 12.11
N CYS A 452 -41.96 -9.06 11.95
CA CYS A 452 -42.41 -8.48 10.69
C CYS A 452 -41.76 -7.11 10.40
N PRO A 453 -40.45 -7.02 10.14
CA PRO A 453 -39.70 -5.74 10.11
C PRO A 453 -40.03 -4.75 8.98
N GLU A 454 -41.03 -5.05 8.16
CA GLU A 454 -41.51 -4.21 7.06
C GLU A 454 -43.00 -3.85 7.21
N ALA A 455 -43.67 -4.29 8.28
CA ALA A 455 -45.11 -4.18 8.45
C ALA A 455 -45.46 -3.90 9.90
N ALA A 456 -45.79 -2.63 10.18
CA ALA A 456 -46.11 -2.17 11.52
C ALA A 456 -47.30 -2.90 12.15
N GLU A 457 -47.12 -3.28 13.40
CA GLU A 457 -48.11 -3.77 14.37
C GLU A 457 -49.42 -2.95 14.40
N ASP A 458 -50.59 -3.60 14.42
CA ASP A 458 -51.90 -2.96 14.40
C ASP A 458 -52.59 -2.83 15.77
N LYS A 459 -51.91 -3.09 16.89
CA LYS A 459 -52.24 -2.57 18.24
C LYS A 459 -53.73 -2.59 18.59
N ASP A 460 -54.39 -3.71 18.31
CA ASP A 460 -55.82 -3.90 18.55
C ASP A 460 -56.11 -4.70 19.85
N GLY A 461 -55.04 -5.17 20.51
CA GLY A 461 -55.10 -5.92 21.75
C GLY A 461 -55.06 -7.44 21.58
N PHE A 462 -54.86 -7.93 20.35
CA PHE A 462 -54.54 -9.30 20.02
C PHE A 462 -53.07 -9.38 19.60
N GLU A 463 -52.32 -10.34 20.16
CA GLU A 463 -50.91 -10.66 19.83
C GLU A 463 -49.86 -9.51 19.63
N ASP A 464 -50.17 -8.26 20.03
CA ASP A 464 -49.36 -7.00 19.92
C ASP A 464 -47.86 -7.04 20.34
N ASP A 465 -47.36 -8.12 20.94
CA ASP A 465 -46.01 -8.22 21.52
C ASP A 465 -44.94 -8.64 20.49
N ASP A 466 -45.33 -8.99 19.26
CA ASP A 466 -44.44 -9.64 18.29
C ASP A 466 -44.14 -8.86 17.00
N GLY A 467 -44.82 -7.73 16.81
CA GLY A 467 -44.55 -6.75 15.75
C GLY A 467 -45.20 -7.09 14.42
N CYS A 468 -46.13 -8.05 14.39
CA CYS A 468 -46.82 -8.46 13.19
C CYS A 468 -48.30 -8.04 13.26
N PRO A 469 -48.86 -7.39 12.22
CA PRO A 469 -50.28 -7.07 12.23
C PRO A 469 -51.16 -8.31 11.97
N GLU A 470 -52.17 -8.54 12.81
CA GLU A 470 -53.15 -9.63 12.68
C GLU A 470 -54.46 -9.16 12.03
N LEU A 471 -54.58 -9.36 10.71
CA LEU A 471 -55.76 -8.87 9.97
C LEU A 471 -57.04 -9.72 10.11
N ASP A 472 -56.97 -10.86 10.80
CA ASP A 472 -58.04 -11.87 11.00
C ASP A 472 -57.72 -12.65 12.30
N ASN A 473 -58.15 -12.08 13.42
CA ASN A 473 -57.72 -12.46 14.76
C ASN A 473 -58.23 -13.85 15.22
N ASP A 474 -59.40 -14.28 14.75
CA ASP A 474 -59.95 -15.60 15.07
C ASP A 474 -59.75 -16.64 13.95
N THR A 475 -59.17 -16.24 12.82
CA THR A 475 -58.79 -17.08 11.69
C THR A 475 -59.95 -17.76 10.98
N ASP A 476 -61.16 -17.21 11.07
CA ASP A 476 -62.35 -17.76 10.41
C ASP A 476 -62.40 -17.45 8.89
N GLY A 477 -61.49 -16.59 8.42
CA GLY A 477 -61.35 -16.16 7.04
C GLY A 477 -62.05 -14.85 6.71
N ILE A 478 -62.62 -14.16 7.70
CA ILE A 478 -63.25 -12.85 7.59
C ILE A 478 -62.34 -11.83 8.27
N PRO A 479 -61.81 -10.82 7.54
CA PRO A 479 -60.95 -9.83 8.16
C PRO A 479 -61.67 -9.06 9.26
N ASP A 480 -60.97 -8.70 10.33
CA ASP A 480 -61.50 -7.99 11.51
C ASP A 480 -62.36 -6.76 11.16
N THR A 481 -61.97 -6.03 10.11
CA THR A 481 -62.72 -4.87 9.60
C THR A 481 -64.11 -5.18 9.05
N ALA A 482 -64.37 -6.44 8.70
CA ALA A 482 -65.62 -6.98 8.17
C ALA A 482 -66.27 -8.00 9.11
N ASP A 483 -65.64 -8.31 10.24
CA ASP A 483 -66.08 -9.26 11.25
C ASP A 483 -66.91 -8.58 12.35
N ALA A 484 -68.06 -9.16 12.69
CA ALA A 484 -68.91 -8.67 13.79
C ALA A 484 -68.50 -9.23 15.16
N CYS A 485 -67.77 -10.33 15.20
CA CYS A 485 -67.23 -11.01 16.36
C CYS A 485 -65.73 -11.38 16.17
N PRO A 486 -64.80 -10.41 16.00
CA PRO A 486 -63.41 -10.65 15.52
C PRO A 486 -62.51 -11.55 16.39
N LEU A 487 -63.00 -12.01 17.54
CA LEU A 487 -62.25 -12.84 18.49
C LEU A 487 -62.92 -14.22 18.71
N GLU A 488 -63.97 -14.54 17.97
CA GLU A 488 -64.74 -15.78 18.12
C GLU A 488 -65.09 -16.37 16.75
N GLU A 489 -64.40 -17.46 16.37
CA GLU A 489 -64.60 -18.15 15.09
C GLU A 489 -66.08 -18.22 14.66
N GLY A 490 -66.38 -17.62 13.50
CA GLY A 490 -67.73 -17.50 13.00
C GLY A 490 -67.96 -18.14 11.64
N ILE A 491 -69.07 -17.72 11.03
CA ILE A 491 -69.44 -18.12 9.67
C ILE A 491 -69.75 -16.90 8.81
N GLU A 492 -69.54 -17.04 7.51
CA GLU A 492 -69.98 -16.02 6.57
C GLU A 492 -71.52 -15.91 6.57
N SER A 493 -72.02 -14.73 6.95
CA SER A 493 -73.44 -14.38 6.93
C SER A 493 -73.73 -13.24 5.97
N PRO A 494 -74.87 -13.29 5.24
CA PRO A 494 -75.35 -12.14 4.47
C PRO A 494 -75.77 -10.97 5.37
N ASN A 495 -75.98 -11.19 6.67
CA ASN A 495 -76.23 -10.12 7.64
C ASN A 495 -74.89 -9.61 8.22
N PRO A 496 -74.48 -8.36 7.97
CA PRO A 496 -73.22 -7.82 8.51
C PRO A 496 -73.11 -7.84 10.03
N LYS A 497 -74.23 -7.98 10.76
CA LYS A 497 -74.22 -8.08 12.24
C LYS A 497 -74.02 -9.49 12.76
N GLU A 498 -74.04 -10.49 11.87
CA GLU A 498 -73.88 -11.92 12.20
C GLU A 498 -72.74 -12.53 11.38
N ARG A 499 -72.06 -11.73 10.55
CA ARG A 499 -70.93 -12.15 9.74
C ARG A 499 -69.72 -12.25 10.66
N GLY A 500 -69.08 -13.42 10.67
CA GLY A 500 -67.98 -13.66 11.60
C GLY A 500 -68.42 -14.05 13.01
N CYS A 501 -69.72 -14.23 13.24
CA CYS A 501 -70.22 -14.72 14.53
C CYS A 501 -70.65 -16.20 14.44
N PRO A 502 -70.63 -16.92 15.58
CA PRO A 502 -71.13 -18.29 15.64
C PRO A 502 -72.58 -18.43 15.16
N ASP A 503 -72.87 -19.50 14.41
CA ASP A 503 -74.22 -19.77 13.86
C ASP A 503 -75.28 -19.87 14.98
N PRO A 504 -76.31 -19.00 15.01
CA PRO A 504 -77.35 -19.05 16.04
C PRO A 504 -78.32 -20.23 15.88
N ASP A 505 -78.32 -20.94 14.75
CA ASP A 505 -79.10 -22.17 14.51
C ASP A 505 -78.20 -23.40 14.64
N LYS A 506 -78.26 -24.07 15.81
CA LYS A 506 -77.31 -25.13 16.17
C LYS A 506 -77.60 -26.48 15.51
N ASP A 507 -78.86 -26.80 15.26
CA ASP A 507 -79.28 -28.08 14.68
C ASP A 507 -79.71 -27.98 13.20
N LYS A 508 -79.63 -26.77 12.63
CA LYS A 508 -79.76 -26.46 11.20
C LYS A 508 -81.16 -26.75 10.67
N ASP A 509 -82.16 -26.45 11.49
CA ASP A 509 -83.56 -26.69 11.18
C ASP A 509 -84.29 -25.42 10.68
N THR A 510 -83.57 -24.30 10.53
CA THR A 510 -84.01 -22.96 10.13
C THR A 510 -84.54 -22.07 11.26
N PHE A 511 -84.59 -22.55 12.50
CA PHE A 511 -84.93 -21.74 13.66
C PHE A 511 -83.66 -21.30 14.40
N ALA A 512 -83.61 -20.02 14.79
CA ALA A 512 -82.56 -19.57 15.69
C ALA A 512 -82.83 -20.12 17.08
N ALA A 513 -81.78 -20.37 17.88
CA ALA A 513 -81.93 -20.85 19.26
C ALA A 513 -82.87 -20.02 20.16
N ALA A 514 -83.13 -18.75 19.83
CA ALA A 514 -84.08 -17.90 20.55
C ALA A 514 -85.56 -18.16 20.20
N ASP A 515 -85.82 -18.64 18.99
CA ASP A 515 -87.15 -18.91 18.44
C ASP A 515 -87.48 -20.42 18.38
N ASP A 516 -86.49 -21.26 18.70
CA ASP A 516 -86.56 -22.72 18.70
C ASP A 516 -86.81 -23.27 20.12
N LYS A 517 -87.86 -24.08 20.28
CA LYS A 517 -88.14 -24.75 21.56
C LYS A 517 -87.20 -25.95 21.81
N CYS A 518 -86.60 -26.50 20.77
CA CYS A 518 -85.80 -27.71 20.75
C CYS A 518 -84.39 -27.49 20.15
N VAL A 519 -83.66 -26.47 20.62
CA VAL A 519 -82.30 -25.99 20.21
C VAL A 519 -81.23 -27.01 19.76
N SER A 520 -81.39 -28.31 20.04
CA SER A 520 -80.44 -29.37 19.67
C SER A 520 -81.05 -30.53 18.88
N GLU A 521 -82.35 -30.50 18.59
CA GLU A 521 -83.11 -31.53 17.89
C GLU A 521 -83.90 -30.90 16.75
N GLY A 522 -83.40 -30.99 15.53
CA GLY A 522 -84.03 -30.29 14.41
C GLY A 522 -85.42 -30.81 14.03
N GLU A 523 -86.26 -29.88 13.58
CA GLU A 523 -87.61 -30.10 13.07
C GLU A 523 -87.73 -31.22 12.00
N VAL A 524 -88.84 -31.96 12.07
CA VAL A 524 -89.25 -32.97 11.08
C VAL A 524 -90.46 -32.48 10.30
N TRP A 525 -90.18 -31.77 9.21
CA TRP A 525 -91.17 -31.18 8.30
C TRP A 525 -92.17 -32.18 7.71
N ASN A 526 -93.31 -32.38 8.38
CA ASN A 526 -94.30 -33.39 8.04
C ASN A 526 -95.75 -32.89 8.02
N GLY A 527 -95.97 -31.61 8.31
CA GLY A 527 -97.30 -30.98 8.30
C GLY A 527 -98.00 -30.98 9.66
N LEU A 528 -97.34 -31.45 10.72
CA LEU A 528 -97.79 -31.34 12.11
C LEU A 528 -96.88 -30.36 12.83
N ASP A 529 -97.48 -29.34 13.45
CA ASP A 529 -96.84 -28.39 14.37
C ASP A 529 -95.46 -27.81 13.96
N ASP A 530 -95.11 -27.85 12.65
CA ASP A 530 -93.84 -27.42 12.02
C ASP A 530 -93.44 -25.91 12.21
N GLY A 531 -94.01 -25.21 13.18
CA GLY A 531 -93.75 -23.81 13.49
C GLY A 531 -93.00 -23.58 14.81
N ASP A 532 -92.56 -24.63 15.51
CA ASP A 532 -91.90 -24.49 16.81
C ASP A 532 -90.47 -25.03 16.92
N GLY A 533 -89.92 -25.59 15.83
CA GLY A 533 -88.54 -26.07 15.75
C GLY A 533 -88.34 -27.45 16.39
N CYS A 534 -89.42 -28.14 16.78
CA CYS A 534 -89.33 -29.42 17.46
C CYS A 534 -89.75 -30.57 16.56
N PRO A 535 -89.10 -31.74 16.63
CA PRO A 535 -89.50 -32.90 15.84
C PRO A 535 -90.91 -33.40 16.24
N ASP A 536 -91.89 -33.13 15.39
CA ASP A 536 -93.28 -33.49 15.65
C ASP A 536 -93.65 -34.87 15.08
N GLY A 537 -93.47 -35.95 15.85
CA GLY A 537 -93.94 -37.25 15.41
C GLY A 537 -93.77 -38.42 16.38
N ASP A 538 -94.77 -39.30 16.43
CA ASP A 538 -94.58 -40.67 16.93
C ASP A 538 -93.79 -41.45 15.86
N PRO A 539 -92.58 -41.98 16.15
CA PRO A 539 -91.73 -42.70 15.19
C PRO A 539 -92.42 -43.87 14.47
N LYS A 540 -93.61 -44.27 14.92
CA LYS A 540 -94.43 -45.36 14.38
C LYS A 540 -95.46 -44.92 13.34
N LYS A 541 -95.78 -43.62 13.23
CA LYS A 541 -96.71 -43.08 12.23
C LYS A 541 -95.91 -42.38 11.13
N ASN A 542 -95.50 -43.12 10.10
CA ASN A 542 -94.79 -42.58 8.94
C ASN A 542 -95.67 -41.57 8.17
N LEU A 543 -95.68 -40.31 8.60
CA LEU A 543 -96.27 -39.20 7.85
C LEU A 543 -95.34 -38.81 6.70
N PRO A 544 -95.90 -38.43 5.53
CA PRO A 544 -95.09 -38.00 4.40
C PRO A 544 -94.47 -36.62 4.69
N LEU A 545 -93.17 -36.47 4.40
CA LEU A 545 -92.46 -35.20 4.53
C LEU A 545 -93.01 -34.15 3.56
N LEU A 546 -92.91 -32.87 3.95
CA LEU A 546 -93.26 -31.74 3.08
C LEU A 546 -92.36 -31.66 1.84
N VAL A 547 -91.11 -32.13 1.97
CA VAL A 547 -90.12 -32.21 0.89
C VAL A 547 -89.53 -33.61 0.87
N GLU A 548 -89.62 -34.28 -0.28
CA GLU A 548 -89.03 -35.59 -0.53
C GLU A 548 -87.77 -35.41 -1.39
N VAL A 549 -86.61 -35.84 -0.89
CA VAL A 549 -85.35 -35.83 -1.64
C VAL A 549 -85.19 -37.15 -2.39
N LYS A 550 -84.95 -37.08 -3.70
CA LYS A 550 -84.63 -38.26 -4.52
C LYS A 550 -83.30 -38.10 -5.21
N GLU A 551 -82.42 -39.07 -5.02
CA GLU A 551 -81.20 -39.19 -5.81
C GLU A 551 -81.52 -39.79 -7.19
N ALA A 552 -81.27 -39.02 -8.24
CA ALA A 552 -81.41 -39.46 -9.63
C ALA A 552 -80.03 -39.48 -10.32
N LYS A 553 -79.95 -40.14 -11.48
CA LYS A 553 -78.71 -40.20 -12.30
C LYS A 553 -78.20 -38.81 -12.74
N GLU A 554 -79.06 -37.81 -12.72
CA GLU A 554 -78.77 -36.43 -13.14
C GLU A 554 -78.43 -35.50 -11.96
N GLY A 555 -78.50 -35.99 -10.71
CA GLY A 555 -78.28 -35.23 -9.49
C GLY A 555 -79.40 -35.43 -8.45
N PRO A 556 -79.26 -34.84 -7.25
CA PRO A 556 -80.34 -34.79 -6.27
C PRO A 556 -81.51 -33.96 -6.80
N SER A 557 -82.73 -34.36 -6.44
CA SER A 557 -83.95 -33.65 -6.84
C SER A 557 -84.91 -33.52 -5.67
N LEU A 558 -85.51 -32.34 -5.55
CA LEU A 558 -86.47 -32.03 -4.49
C LEU A 558 -87.88 -32.13 -5.05
N ARG A 559 -88.74 -32.86 -4.35
CA ARG A 559 -90.17 -32.94 -4.67
C ARG A 559 -90.99 -32.37 -3.53
N LEU A 560 -91.74 -31.32 -3.84
CA LEU A 560 -92.66 -30.67 -2.88
C LEU A 560 -93.96 -31.47 -2.76
N SER A 561 -94.53 -31.51 -1.55
CA SER A 561 -95.85 -32.10 -1.29
C SER A 561 -97.02 -31.15 -1.64
N ALA A 562 -96.77 -29.85 -1.65
CA ALA A 562 -97.76 -28.80 -1.88
C ALA A 562 -97.24 -27.67 -2.79
N ALA A 563 -98.14 -26.81 -3.25
CA ALA A 563 -97.80 -25.62 -4.03
C ALA A 563 -97.49 -24.44 -3.11
N VAL A 564 -96.50 -23.61 -3.48
CA VAL A 564 -96.23 -22.34 -2.82
C VAL A 564 -97.34 -21.34 -3.14
N LYS A 565 -97.94 -20.78 -2.10
CA LYS A 565 -98.97 -19.75 -2.20
C LYS A 565 -98.33 -18.37 -2.21
N PHE A 566 -98.97 -17.45 -2.94
CA PHE A 566 -98.50 -16.09 -3.09
C PHE A 566 -99.63 -15.12 -2.77
N THR A 567 -99.28 -13.99 -2.18
CA THR A 567 -100.19 -12.85 -1.99
C THR A 567 -100.44 -12.14 -3.32
N ASP A 568 -101.39 -11.20 -3.33
CA ASP A 568 -101.65 -10.36 -4.51
C ASP A 568 -100.45 -9.48 -4.90
N ALA A 569 -99.54 -9.22 -3.96
CA ALA A 569 -98.28 -8.49 -4.18
C ALA A 569 -97.15 -9.35 -4.74
N ASN A 570 -97.41 -10.63 -5.04
CA ASN A 570 -96.42 -11.62 -5.50
C ASN A 570 -95.36 -12.02 -4.47
N GLU A 571 -95.60 -11.72 -3.20
CA GLU A 571 -94.81 -12.20 -2.07
C GLU A 571 -95.24 -13.62 -1.68
N VAL A 572 -94.37 -14.37 -1.00
CA VAL A 572 -94.72 -15.68 -0.45
C VAL A 572 -95.75 -15.49 0.68
N ASP A 573 -96.86 -16.21 0.61
CA ASP A 573 -97.86 -16.22 1.67
C ASP A 573 -97.33 -17.02 2.87
N ALA A 574 -97.51 -16.51 4.09
CA ALA A 574 -97.04 -17.13 5.33
C ALA A 574 -97.50 -18.59 5.50
N ALA A 575 -98.64 -18.98 4.90
CA ALA A 575 -99.09 -20.37 4.91
C ALA A 575 -98.16 -21.33 4.13
N SER A 576 -97.17 -20.82 3.40
CA SER A 576 -96.13 -21.59 2.70
C SER A 576 -94.79 -21.61 3.43
N ASP A 577 -94.67 -20.92 4.57
CA ASP A 577 -93.42 -20.86 5.33
C ASP A 577 -92.94 -22.24 5.78
N PRO A 578 -93.78 -23.14 6.33
CA PRO A 578 -93.31 -24.49 6.69
C PRO A 578 -92.74 -25.26 5.51
N LEU A 579 -93.35 -25.13 4.32
CA LEU A 579 -92.86 -25.77 3.11
C LEU A 579 -91.50 -25.20 2.66
N LEU A 580 -91.29 -23.88 2.76
CA LEU A 580 -90.04 -23.25 2.36
C LEU A 580 -88.92 -23.46 3.38
N ARG A 581 -89.25 -23.48 4.67
CA ARG A 581 -88.32 -23.84 5.74
C ARG A 581 -87.89 -25.31 5.62
N ALA A 582 -88.80 -26.21 5.28
CA ALA A 582 -88.46 -27.59 4.95
C ALA A 582 -87.46 -27.71 3.78
N VAL A 583 -87.63 -26.91 2.73
CA VAL A 583 -86.65 -26.84 1.63
C VAL A 583 -85.32 -26.26 2.12
N ALA A 584 -85.36 -25.19 2.92
CA ALA A 584 -84.15 -24.54 3.42
C ALA A 584 -83.35 -25.41 4.41
N SER A 585 -84.00 -26.16 5.31
CA SER A 585 -83.34 -27.13 6.20
C SER A 585 -82.60 -28.20 5.39
N GLU A 586 -83.19 -28.67 4.28
CA GLU A 586 -82.50 -29.59 3.38
C GLU A 586 -81.29 -28.95 2.69
N LEU A 587 -81.39 -27.66 2.35
CA LEU A 587 -80.26 -26.89 1.83
C LEU A 587 -79.16 -26.63 2.86
N MET A 588 -79.49 -26.58 4.15
CA MET A 588 -78.49 -26.47 5.23
C MET A 588 -77.78 -27.80 5.50
N LYS A 589 -78.47 -28.94 5.29
CA LYS A 589 -77.84 -30.28 5.28
C LYS A 589 -76.92 -30.49 4.09
N HIS A 590 -77.17 -29.78 2.99
CA HIS A 590 -76.43 -29.87 1.74
C HIS A 590 -75.86 -28.49 1.32
N PRO A 591 -74.80 -28.00 1.99
CA PRO A 591 -74.19 -26.69 1.72
C PRO A 591 -73.58 -26.57 0.32
N GLU A 592 -73.48 -27.66 -0.43
CA GLU A 592 -73.07 -27.69 -1.83
C GLU A 592 -74.22 -27.48 -2.83
N TRP A 593 -75.47 -27.46 -2.38
CA TRP A 593 -76.63 -27.30 -3.27
C TRP A 593 -77.02 -25.84 -3.45
N THR A 594 -77.12 -25.39 -4.69
CA THR A 594 -77.82 -24.15 -5.03
C THR A 594 -79.10 -24.50 -5.78
N VAL A 595 -80.25 -23.98 -5.34
CA VAL A 595 -81.53 -24.27 -6.01
C VAL A 595 -81.91 -23.16 -6.98
N LEU A 596 -82.08 -23.52 -8.24
CA LEU A 596 -82.73 -22.66 -9.22
C LEU A 596 -84.25 -22.78 -9.05
N VAL A 597 -84.89 -21.67 -8.74
CA VAL A 597 -86.33 -21.56 -8.51
C VAL A 597 -87.00 -20.96 -9.72
N GLY A 598 -88.04 -21.60 -10.26
CA GLY A 598 -88.86 -21.01 -11.32
C GLY A 598 -90.35 -21.27 -11.11
N VAL A 599 -91.17 -20.25 -11.36
CA VAL A 599 -92.62 -20.28 -11.15
C VAL A 599 -93.35 -20.21 -12.49
N ARG A 600 -94.40 -21.00 -12.65
CA ARG A 600 -95.19 -21.05 -13.89
C ARG A 600 -95.97 -19.74 -14.08
N PRO A 601 -95.83 -19.05 -15.22
CA PRO A 601 -96.56 -17.81 -15.48
C PRO A 601 -98.07 -18.07 -15.56
N ARG A 602 -98.86 -17.19 -14.92
CA ARG A 602 -100.32 -17.20 -15.06
C ARG A 602 -100.72 -16.50 -16.37
N PRO A 603 -101.85 -16.88 -17.00
CA PRO A 603 -102.31 -16.28 -18.25
C PRO A 603 -102.47 -14.74 -18.21
N LYS A 604 -102.76 -14.17 -17.04
CA LYS A 604 -102.95 -12.72 -16.84
C LYS A 604 -101.67 -11.97 -16.44
N GLY A 605 -100.66 -12.66 -15.91
CA GLY A 605 -99.48 -12.06 -15.27
C GLY A 605 -98.19 -12.08 -16.09
N GLY A 606 -98.08 -13.01 -17.05
CA GLY A 606 -96.90 -13.10 -17.92
C GLY A 606 -95.60 -13.51 -17.19
N ALA A 607 -94.46 -13.32 -17.86
CA ALA A 607 -93.14 -13.77 -17.39
C ALA A 607 -92.56 -12.92 -16.23
N GLU A 608 -92.90 -11.63 -16.17
CA GLU A 608 -92.47 -10.72 -15.09
C GLU A 608 -93.07 -11.12 -13.72
N GLU A 609 -94.37 -11.43 -13.66
CA GLU A 609 -95.00 -11.93 -12.42
C GLU A 609 -94.34 -13.23 -11.94
N ALA A 610 -94.06 -14.15 -12.87
CA ALA A 610 -93.39 -15.41 -12.58
C ALA A 610 -91.97 -15.19 -12.03
N LYS A 611 -91.20 -14.26 -12.61
CA LYS A 611 -89.85 -13.93 -12.16
C LYS A 611 -89.85 -13.27 -10.78
N ALA A 612 -90.79 -12.36 -10.52
CA ALA A 612 -90.96 -11.72 -9.20
C ALA A 612 -91.27 -12.77 -8.11
N ARG A 613 -92.18 -13.71 -8.40
CA ARG A 613 -92.51 -14.82 -7.49
C ARG A 613 -91.35 -15.79 -7.28
N ALA A 614 -90.63 -16.13 -8.34
CA ALA A 614 -89.42 -16.94 -8.24
C ALA A 614 -88.36 -16.26 -7.36
N SER A 615 -88.20 -14.94 -7.50
CA SER A 615 -87.28 -14.13 -6.67
C SER A 615 -87.73 -14.07 -5.22
N ALA A 616 -89.03 -13.93 -4.95
CA ALA A 616 -89.56 -13.96 -3.58
C ALA A 616 -89.32 -15.30 -2.89
N VAL A 617 -89.49 -16.42 -3.60
CA VAL A 617 -89.17 -17.75 -3.06
C VAL A 617 -87.66 -17.93 -2.87
N ALA A 618 -86.83 -17.55 -3.84
CA ALA A 618 -85.37 -17.62 -3.70
C ALA A 618 -84.88 -16.79 -2.51
N ALA A 619 -85.39 -15.57 -2.33
CA ALA A 619 -85.07 -14.72 -1.18
C ALA A 619 -85.51 -15.33 0.16
N ALA A 620 -86.68 -15.99 0.21
CA ALA A 620 -87.11 -16.71 1.40
C ALA A 620 -86.20 -17.89 1.73
N LEU A 621 -85.76 -18.66 0.72
CA LEU A 621 -84.81 -19.76 0.92
C LEU A 621 -83.43 -19.27 1.37
N VAL A 622 -82.91 -18.18 0.80
CA VAL A 622 -81.66 -17.55 1.23
C VAL A 622 -81.76 -17.08 2.69
N ARG A 623 -82.89 -16.46 3.06
CA ARG A 623 -83.14 -16.02 4.43
C ARG A 623 -83.21 -17.19 5.41
N TYR A 624 -83.99 -18.23 5.13
CA TYR A 624 -84.16 -19.36 6.05
C TYR A 624 -82.93 -20.26 6.14
N SER A 625 -82.17 -20.40 5.05
CA SER A 625 -80.92 -21.19 5.06
C SER A 625 -79.69 -20.39 5.50
N ARG A 626 -79.83 -19.10 5.80
CA ARG A 626 -78.76 -18.16 6.18
C ARG A 626 -77.58 -18.11 5.21
N ARG A 627 -77.78 -18.53 3.96
CA ARG A 627 -76.71 -18.69 2.95
C ARG A 627 -77.08 -17.95 1.67
N GLU A 628 -76.25 -16.96 1.31
CA GLU A 628 -76.49 -16.09 0.15
C GLU A 628 -76.65 -16.86 -1.17
N LYS A 629 -75.85 -17.92 -1.37
CA LYS A 629 -75.85 -18.76 -2.58
C LYS A 629 -76.80 -19.96 -2.53
N ALA A 630 -77.76 -19.98 -1.59
CA ALA A 630 -78.65 -21.12 -1.43
C ALA A 630 -79.67 -21.27 -2.55
N ALA A 631 -80.17 -20.15 -3.09
CA ALA A 631 -81.19 -20.17 -4.12
C ALA A 631 -81.09 -18.98 -5.07
N GLU A 632 -81.42 -19.21 -6.34
CA GLU A 632 -81.44 -18.22 -7.40
C GLU A 632 -82.78 -18.25 -8.13
N ALA A 633 -83.26 -17.10 -8.59
CA ALA A 633 -84.47 -17.02 -9.42
C ALA A 633 -84.14 -17.29 -10.90
N GLY A 634 -84.81 -18.27 -11.50
CA GLY A 634 -84.68 -18.66 -12.90
C GLY A 634 -86.00 -18.62 -13.68
N GLY A 635 -85.92 -18.91 -14.98
CA GLY A 635 -87.09 -19.01 -15.84
C GLY A 635 -87.87 -20.32 -15.64
N TRP A 636 -89.19 -20.27 -15.86
CA TRP A 636 -90.04 -21.48 -15.81
C TRP A 636 -89.56 -22.59 -16.75
N ASP A 637 -89.08 -22.24 -17.94
CA ASP A 637 -88.62 -23.22 -18.92
C ASP A 637 -87.39 -24.01 -18.49
N GLU A 638 -86.59 -23.49 -17.56
CA GLU A 638 -85.37 -24.12 -17.05
C GLU A 638 -85.65 -25.17 -15.95
N VAL A 639 -86.83 -25.07 -15.32
CA VAL A 639 -87.21 -25.89 -14.16
C VAL A 639 -88.50 -26.69 -14.36
N LYS A 640 -89.20 -26.53 -15.50
CA LYS A 640 -90.49 -27.20 -15.76
C LYS A 640 -90.40 -28.73 -15.78
N ASP A 641 -89.19 -29.27 -15.98
CA ASP A 641 -88.82 -30.68 -15.96
C ASP A 641 -88.57 -31.20 -14.53
N ALA A 642 -88.44 -30.33 -13.52
CA ALA A 642 -88.20 -30.73 -12.15
C ALA A 642 -89.38 -31.54 -11.55
N PRO A 643 -89.11 -32.48 -10.63
CA PRO A 643 -90.15 -33.31 -10.04
C PRO A 643 -91.27 -32.50 -9.38
N GLY A 644 -92.52 -32.75 -9.79
CA GLY A 644 -93.69 -32.04 -9.27
C GLY A 644 -93.90 -30.62 -9.81
N ALA A 645 -93.02 -30.12 -10.69
CA ALA A 645 -93.10 -28.73 -11.17
C ALA A 645 -94.43 -28.43 -11.87
N VAL A 646 -94.82 -29.24 -12.85
CA VAL A 646 -96.08 -29.05 -13.60
C VAL A 646 -97.31 -29.13 -12.69
N LEU A 647 -97.26 -29.97 -11.65
CA LEU A 647 -98.35 -30.19 -10.71
C LEU A 647 -98.55 -28.97 -9.81
N HIS A 648 -97.47 -28.48 -9.19
CA HIS A 648 -97.52 -27.40 -8.20
C HIS A 648 -97.32 -26.01 -8.79
N GLY A 649 -96.93 -25.91 -10.07
CA GLY A 649 -96.65 -24.64 -10.74
C GLY A 649 -95.36 -23.95 -10.30
N ILE A 650 -94.48 -24.66 -9.60
CA ILE A 650 -93.15 -24.20 -9.17
C ILE A 650 -92.15 -25.34 -9.33
N GLY A 651 -91.02 -25.08 -9.97
CA GLY A 651 -89.93 -26.04 -10.13
C GLY A 651 -88.72 -25.61 -9.29
N LEU A 652 -88.14 -26.58 -8.58
CA LEU A 652 -86.89 -26.43 -7.85
C LEU A 652 -85.85 -27.36 -8.48
N LYS A 653 -84.84 -26.78 -9.13
CA LYS A 653 -83.77 -27.55 -9.75
C LYS A 653 -82.50 -27.39 -8.93
N VAL A 654 -82.08 -28.48 -8.29
CA VAL A 654 -80.86 -28.49 -7.48
C VAL A 654 -79.64 -28.52 -8.42
N ARG A 655 -78.73 -27.56 -8.22
CA ARG A 655 -77.40 -27.54 -8.81
C ARG A 655 -76.42 -27.95 -7.71
N ALA A 656 -75.93 -29.19 -7.78
CA ALA A 656 -74.87 -29.69 -6.92
C ALA A 656 -73.58 -29.87 -7.76
N PRO A 657 -72.39 -29.58 -7.22
CA PRO A 657 -71.13 -29.87 -7.90
C PRO A 657 -70.99 -31.38 -8.14
N LYS A 658 -70.48 -31.78 -9.31
CA LYS A 658 -70.22 -33.20 -9.61
C LYS A 658 -69.17 -33.72 -8.61
N ALA A 659 -69.36 -34.95 -8.11
CA ALA A 659 -68.53 -35.62 -7.09
C ALA A 659 -67.02 -35.81 -7.45
N ALA A 660 -66.49 -35.15 -8.48
CA ALA A 660 -65.09 -35.22 -8.90
C ALA A 660 -64.24 -34.00 -8.49
N GLU A 661 -64.80 -32.98 -7.83
CA GLU A 661 -64.07 -31.77 -7.43
C GLU A 661 -63.90 -31.62 -5.91
N LYS A 662 -63.87 -32.73 -5.16
CA LYS A 662 -63.41 -32.75 -3.75
C LYS A 662 -61.88 -32.86 -3.64
N LYS A 663 -61.11 -32.06 -4.40
CA LYS A 663 -59.65 -31.84 -4.20
C LYS A 663 -59.20 -30.56 -4.92
N ALA A 664 -59.77 -29.41 -4.57
CA ALA A 664 -59.24 -28.11 -4.94
C ALA A 664 -59.76 -27.07 -3.94
N GLY A 665 -59.10 -27.02 -2.79
CA GLY A 665 -59.45 -26.13 -1.68
C GLY A 665 -58.45 -26.29 -0.53
N ALA A 666 -57.17 -26.42 -0.89
CA ALA A 666 -56.04 -26.30 0.02
C ALA A 666 -54.81 -26.06 -0.84
N ALA A 667 -54.07 -25.00 -0.53
CA ALA A 667 -52.77 -24.61 -1.06
C ALA A 667 -52.74 -24.07 -2.51
N GLU A 668 -53.06 -22.78 -2.66
CA GLU A 668 -52.45 -21.96 -3.71
C GLU A 668 -51.04 -21.53 -3.28
N LYS A 669 -50.07 -22.34 -3.73
CA LYS A 669 -48.70 -21.99 -4.15
C LYS A 669 -47.92 -20.91 -3.37
N ARG A 670 -46.92 -21.36 -2.60
CA ARG A 670 -45.53 -20.86 -2.72
C ARG A 670 -44.64 -22.01 -3.21
N GLN A 671 -43.90 -21.77 -4.29
CA GLN A 671 -42.87 -22.68 -4.79
C GLN A 671 -41.60 -22.54 -3.91
N PRO A 672 -40.89 -23.62 -3.58
CA PRO A 672 -39.60 -23.54 -2.91
C PRO A 672 -38.45 -23.36 -3.92
N GLU A 673 -37.58 -22.38 -3.67
CA GLU A 673 -36.26 -22.29 -4.29
C GLU A 673 -35.28 -23.32 -3.71
N PRO A 674 -34.26 -23.73 -4.47
CA PRO A 674 -33.54 -24.98 -4.24
C PRO A 674 -32.41 -24.84 -3.21
N THR A 675 -32.36 -25.82 -2.31
CA THR A 675 -31.21 -26.12 -1.45
C THR A 675 -29.96 -26.40 -2.28
N GLU A 676 -28.88 -25.66 -2.05
CA GLU A 676 -27.54 -26.02 -2.51
C GLU A 676 -26.63 -26.46 -1.34
N LYS A 677 -25.72 -27.37 -1.68
CA LYS A 677 -25.09 -28.35 -0.79
C LYS A 677 -23.93 -27.76 0.01
N LYS A 678 -23.77 -28.27 1.23
CA LYS A 678 -22.54 -28.20 2.03
C LYS A 678 -21.48 -29.22 1.57
N ALA A 679 -20.22 -28.81 1.80
CA ALA A 679 -18.97 -29.57 2.08
C ALA A 679 -17.94 -29.67 0.92
N PRO A 680 -16.60 -29.81 1.19
CA PRO A 680 -15.87 -29.78 2.47
C PRO A 680 -14.55 -28.94 2.49
N GLU A 681 -13.91 -28.96 3.66
CA GLU A 681 -12.56 -28.49 4.02
C GLU A 681 -11.40 -28.77 3.04
N GLY A 682 -10.40 -27.88 3.08
CA GLY A 682 -9.00 -28.31 3.27
C GLY A 682 -8.05 -28.15 2.09
N ALA A 683 -7.35 -27.01 2.01
CA ALA A 683 -6.07 -26.90 1.32
C ALA A 683 -5.12 -25.91 2.01
N LYS A 684 -4.08 -26.47 2.64
CA LYS A 684 -2.88 -25.79 3.16
C LYS A 684 -1.90 -25.49 2.03
N ALA A 685 -1.27 -24.30 2.03
CA ALA A 685 0.17 -24.03 1.81
C ALA A 685 0.39 -22.53 1.47
N PRO A 686 1.63 -21.98 1.54
CA PRO A 686 2.58 -21.99 2.64
C PRO A 686 3.03 -20.56 3.03
N ALA A 687 3.63 -20.44 4.22
CA ALA A 687 4.16 -19.19 4.77
C ALA A 687 5.29 -18.55 3.93
N PRO A 688 5.34 -17.22 3.79
CA PRO A 688 6.53 -16.51 3.36
C PRO A 688 7.50 -16.37 4.54
N LYS A 689 8.77 -16.70 4.30
CA LYS A 689 9.86 -16.35 5.21
C LYS A 689 10.00 -14.83 5.23
N LYS A 690 9.90 -14.25 6.43
CA LYS A 690 10.38 -12.89 6.75
C LYS A 690 11.92 -12.89 6.88
N PRO A 691 12.56 -11.71 6.78
CA PRO A 691 13.90 -11.48 6.21
C PRO A 691 15.08 -12.04 6.99
#